data_AF-A0A166HZH3-F1
#
_entry.id   AF-A0A166HZH3-F1
#
_cell.length_a   1.000
_cell.length_b   1.000
_cell.length_c   1.000
_cell.angle_alpha   90.00
_cell.angle_beta   90.00
_cell.angle_gamma   90.00
#
_symmetry.space_group_name_H-M   'P 1'
#
loop_
_entity.id
_entity.type
_entity.pdbx_description
1 polymer ?
#
loop_
_entity_poly.entity_id
_entity_poly.type
_entity_poly.pdbx_seq_one_letter_code
_entity_poly.pdbx_strand_id
1 'polypeptide(L)'
;MEQRVSFKLFIIFLSNIFVLLCLFSTSSSQSPPRVDNLTKSEFANHTAISDFRTINRRSLEECPDPNPYLQIAVSSRNSKLADDEFVTVTITGVLLPSESDWVAMVSPAHSNVTSCPSNAIEYLQTGDYSTLPLLCHYPVKAQYVSSDPGYLGCKKKECKKRDKGGACVVTTCSASLKFHVINIRTDIEFVFFSGGFLTPCILKRSTPRPFANPKIPLYGHLSSIDSTGNSMRVTWVSGDNSPQQVQYGNGKSQISTVTTFSQDDMCKSPAKDFGWHDPGYIHSAVMTGLEPSTTLSYRYGSNSAGWSNYTKFKTPPAGGSDEVRFLAFGDMGKAPRDPSLEHYIQYTWMKKDMASVNRTRTPWLIFMGHRPMYSTPGDGLILIPSVDADFVQAVEPLLLSNKVDLALFGHVHNYERTCAVYQGECKAMPKKDGNGVDTYDNSNYKAPVHAIIGMAGFKLDSFSSTFMAGMVLEDGSPSVSSPLQFFSLMSLSPGIGSPYPWLREMKSEERGLYLIHLLVTTANHVAAGSIENANMGLEQISHLSSPDGDTMQRIAAHFTEALADRMLKRWPGLHKALNSTKITSVSEERLVQKLFFELCPFLKLSYVITNQAIIEAMEGEKVVHIIDLNSVEPAQWINLLQLFSARPEGPPHLRITGIHEQKEVLDEMAHRLNEEAGNLDIPFQFNSIVTKLENLDIESLRVKTGEAVAVSSVLQLHHLLAFDDEMLRRNSPLVNKGFSSIHMQAALQNNTHTLGDFLEKDMMSGYTPSPDSTSSSPLSLASAPKMVMFLNALWSLSPKLMVVTEQESNHNGCSLMDRIYEALNFYASLFDCLPSTASRVPVDRQKLEKMLFGEEIKNIISCEGLERKERHEKLEKWIPRLEMAGFGRVGLSYHTMMQARTLLQSYGYEGFKIKEEHGCLVMCWQNQPLYSVSAWRFRRYS
;
A
#
# COMPACT_ATOMS: atom_id res chain seq x y z
N MET A 1 20.99 31.45 52.84
CA MET A 1 20.42 30.16 53.27
C MET A 1 19.05 30.45 53.88
N GLU A 2 18.06 30.78 53.04
CA GLU A 2 16.63 30.97 53.38
C GLU A 2 15.90 31.42 52.11
N GLN A 3 15.79 30.53 51.11
CA GLN A 3 14.92 30.76 49.94
C GLN A 3 14.65 29.49 49.10
N ARG A 4 14.85 28.29 49.67
CA ARG A 4 14.64 27.00 48.98
C ARG A 4 13.50 26.15 49.53
N VAL A 5 12.62 26.72 50.38
CA VAL A 5 11.50 25.99 51.00
C VAL A 5 10.12 26.39 50.43
N SER A 6 10.00 27.48 49.67
CA SER A 6 8.69 27.98 49.23
C SER A 6 8.13 27.40 47.91
N PHE A 7 8.90 26.62 47.14
CA PHE A 7 8.44 26.11 45.83
C PHE A 7 7.89 24.67 45.88
N LYS A 8 8.19 23.90 46.95
CA LYS A 8 7.63 22.55 47.15
C LYS A 8 6.26 22.52 47.83
N LEU A 9 5.86 23.60 48.52
CA LEU A 9 4.50 23.72 49.08
C LEU A 9 3.44 24.17 48.06
N PHE A 10 3.84 24.86 46.98
CA PHE A 10 2.91 25.34 45.95
C PHE A 10 2.45 24.22 45.00
N ILE A 11 3.29 23.20 44.80
CA ILE A 11 2.98 22.05 43.93
C ILE A 11 2.04 21.02 44.61
N ILE A 12 2.06 20.93 45.94
CA ILE A 12 1.17 20.01 46.71
C ILE A 12 -0.23 20.62 46.92
N PHE A 13 -0.38 21.94 46.83
CA PHE A 13 -1.66 22.64 46.95
C PHE A 13 -2.49 22.60 45.65
N LEU A 14 -1.85 22.51 44.49
CA LEU A 14 -2.52 22.42 43.18
C LEU A 14 -2.97 20.98 42.83
N SER A 15 -2.32 19.94 43.38
CA SER A 15 -2.73 18.55 43.13
C SER A 15 -3.95 18.10 43.94
N ASN A 16 -4.30 18.81 45.02
CA ASN A 16 -5.44 18.46 45.88
C ASN A 16 -6.75 19.22 45.56
N ILE A 17 -6.71 20.23 44.67
CA ILE A 17 -7.92 20.90 44.17
C ILE A 17 -8.56 20.12 43.01
N PHE A 18 -7.77 19.31 42.29
CA PHE A 18 -8.28 18.52 41.16
C PHE A 18 -8.99 17.21 41.58
N VAL A 19 -8.78 16.74 42.82
CA VAL A 19 -9.37 15.49 43.34
C VAL A 19 -10.67 15.75 44.12
N LEU A 20 -10.94 16.98 44.57
CA LEU A 20 -12.12 17.33 45.36
C LEU A 20 -13.30 17.87 44.52
N LEU A 21 -13.13 18.09 43.21
CA LEU A 21 -14.18 18.59 42.30
C LEU A 21 -14.94 17.47 41.54
N CYS A 22 -14.57 16.20 41.74
CA CYS A 22 -15.22 15.04 41.10
C CYS A 22 -16.22 14.29 42.01
N LEU A 23 -16.53 14.80 43.20
CA LEU A 23 -17.53 14.23 44.09
C LEU A 23 -18.52 15.36 44.43
N PHE A 24 -19.82 15.11 44.21
CA PHE A 24 -20.98 16.01 44.35
C PHE A 24 -21.37 16.82 43.11
N SER A 25 -21.97 16.14 42.13
CA SER A 25 -22.94 16.73 41.20
C SER A 25 -24.28 15.99 41.33
N THR A 26 -25.24 16.62 42.02
CA THR A 26 -26.66 16.25 41.96
C THR A 26 -27.49 17.47 41.58
N SER A 27 -28.31 17.29 40.53
CA SER A 27 -29.49 18.08 40.09
C SER A 27 -29.26 19.54 39.68
N SER A 28 -29.85 20.11 38.63
CA SER A 28 -30.77 19.63 37.58
C SER A 28 -31.07 20.84 36.67
N SER A 29 -30.95 20.72 35.34
CA SER A 29 -31.84 21.42 34.40
C SER A 29 -31.65 20.91 32.96
N GLN A 30 -32.62 20.10 32.53
CA GLN A 30 -33.21 19.98 31.19
C GLN A 30 -32.29 19.81 29.95
N SER A 31 -32.28 18.59 29.43
CA SER A 31 -31.77 18.18 28.11
C SER A 31 -32.84 18.26 27.00
N PRO A 32 -32.51 18.72 25.77
CA PRO A 32 -33.18 18.29 24.53
C PRO A 32 -32.55 16.98 23.98
N PRO A 33 -33.19 16.29 23.03
CA PRO A 33 -33.47 14.85 23.15
C PRO A 33 -32.36 13.91 22.67
N ARG A 34 -32.43 12.69 23.24
CA ARG A 34 -31.79 11.45 22.78
C ARG A 34 -32.03 11.21 21.28
N VAL A 35 -30.96 10.87 20.57
CA VAL A 35 -31.04 10.00 19.40
C VAL A 35 -30.74 8.58 19.89
N ASP A 36 -31.77 7.89 20.38
CA ASP A 36 -31.79 6.43 20.47
C ASP A 36 -32.84 5.93 19.47
N ASN A 37 -32.56 4.76 18.88
CA ASN A 37 -33.43 3.90 18.07
C ASN A 37 -33.36 4.07 16.54
N LEU A 38 -32.23 3.70 15.95
CA LEU A 38 -32.29 2.74 14.85
C LEU A 38 -32.28 1.36 15.49
N THR A 39 -33.40 0.63 15.41
CA THR A 39 -33.51 -0.67 16.06
C THR A 39 -32.60 -1.68 15.36
N LYS A 40 -31.93 -2.51 16.16
CA LYS A 40 -31.03 -3.59 15.76
C LYS A 40 -31.64 -4.53 14.69
N SER A 41 -32.97 -4.64 14.62
CA SER A 41 -33.68 -5.41 13.60
C SER A 41 -33.69 -4.75 12.22
N GLU A 42 -33.70 -3.42 12.13
CA GLU A 42 -33.64 -2.71 10.85
C GLU A 42 -32.24 -2.81 10.22
N PHE A 43 -31.17 -2.80 11.03
CA PHE A 43 -29.80 -2.99 10.53
C PHE A 43 -29.50 -4.44 10.12
N ALA A 44 -30.03 -5.43 10.86
CA ALA A 44 -29.87 -6.85 10.55
C ALA A 44 -30.66 -7.28 9.29
N ASN A 45 -31.89 -6.79 9.11
CA ASN A 45 -32.72 -7.10 7.95
C ASN A 45 -32.21 -6.48 6.64
N HIS A 46 -31.44 -5.38 6.69
CA HIS A 46 -30.95 -4.69 5.49
C HIS A 46 -29.55 -5.12 5.02
N THR A 47 -28.81 -5.91 5.79
CA THR A 47 -27.39 -6.20 5.50
C THR A 47 -26.99 -7.67 5.49
N ALA A 48 -27.88 -8.59 5.93
CA ALA A 48 -27.59 -10.02 6.04
C ALA A 48 -26.24 -10.32 6.73
N ILE A 49 -25.87 -9.50 7.71
CA ILE A 49 -24.64 -9.67 8.49
C ILE A 49 -24.87 -10.82 9.46
N SER A 50 -24.08 -11.90 9.33
CA SER A 50 -24.07 -12.99 10.32
C SER A 50 -23.63 -12.45 11.68
N ASP A 51 -24.33 -12.85 12.75
CA ASP A 51 -23.95 -12.54 14.13
C ASP A 51 -22.49 -12.97 14.42
N PHE A 52 -21.96 -13.98 13.72
CA PHE A 52 -20.56 -14.40 13.82
C PHE A 52 -19.58 -13.26 13.53
N ARG A 53 -19.95 -12.29 12.68
CA ARG A 53 -19.12 -11.11 12.37
C ARG A 53 -19.01 -10.11 13.54
N THR A 54 -19.83 -10.23 14.59
CA THR A 54 -19.78 -9.33 15.76
C THR A 54 -18.79 -9.75 16.84
N ILE A 55 -18.15 -10.92 16.70
CA ILE A 55 -17.08 -11.37 17.61
C ILE A 55 -15.88 -10.42 17.53
N ASN A 56 -15.63 -9.85 16.35
CA ASN A 56 -14.70 -8.74 16.19
C ASN A 56 -15.27 -7.57 16.99
N ARG A 57 -14.51 -7.04 17.96
CA ARG A 57 -14.75 -5.83 18.80
C ARG A 57 -14.80 -6.07 20.32
N ARG A 58 -14.31 -7.19 20.90
CA ARG A 58 -14.18 -7.33 22.37
C ARG A 58 -12.93 -8.10 22.84
N SER A 59 -12.50 -7.80 24.06
CA SER A 59 -11.52 -8.60 24.79
C SER A 59 -12.24 -9.87 25.26
N LEU A 60 -11.73 -11.05 24.92
CA LEU A 60 -12.31 -12.30 25.40
C LEU A 60 -11.67 -12.68 26.73
N GLU A 61 -12.47 -12.65 27.79
CA GLU A 61 -12.10 -13.15 29.11
C GLU A 61 -12.57 -14.60 29.29
N GLU A 62 -11.93 -15.32 30.23
CA GLU A 62 -12.48 -16.58 30.70
C GLU A 62 -13.82 -16.31 31.40
N CYS A 63 -14.86 -17.09 31.06
CA CYS A 63 -16.12 -16.98 31.77
C CYS A 63 -15.89 -17.32 33.26
N PRO A 64 -16.49 -16.59 34.20
CA PRO A 64 -16.55 -17.01 35.59
C PRO A 64 -17.51 -18.21 35.71
N ASP A 65 -17.08 -19.37 35.25
CA ASP A 65 -17.81 -20.64 35.35
C ASP A 65 -17.08 -21.58 36.34
N PRO A 66 -17.57 -21.71 37.58
CA PRO A 66 -16.97 -22.60 38.58
C PRO A 66 -17.27 -24.08 38.31
N ASN A 67 -17.87 -24.44 37.18
CA ASN A 67 -18.22 -25.81 36.82
C ASN A 67 -16.99 -26.69 36.55
N PRO A 68 -16.65 -27.64 37.46
CA PRO A 68 -15.47 -28.48 37.30
C PRO A 68 -15.68 -29.62 36.29
N TYR A 69 -16.92 -29.84 35.84
CA TYR A 69 -17.28 -30.99 35.00
C TYR A 69 -17.14 -30.72 33.51
N LEU A 70 -16.99 -29.45 33.11
CA LEU A 70 -17.01 -29.04 31.73
C LEU A 70 -15.81 -29.54 30.93
N GLN A 71 -16.07 -30.24 29.83
CA GLN A 71 -15.06 -30.81 28.95
C GLN A 71 -15.44 -30.62 27.48
N ILE A 72 -14.42 -30.47 26.64
CA ILE A 72 -14.53 -30.48 25.19
C ILE A 72 -13.54 -31.51 24.65
N ALA A 73 -14.03 -32.43 23.82
CA ALA A 73 -13.25 -33.51 23.24
C ALA A 73 -13.47 -33.57 21.73
N VAL A 74 -12.39 -33.81 20.99
CA VAL A 74 -12.42 -33.94 19.54
C VAL A 74 -12.17 -35.40 19.18
N SER A 75 -13.17 -36.04 18.57
CA SER A 75 -13.04 -37.39 18.01
C SER A 75 -12.82 -37.30 16.49
N SER A 76 -11.69 -37.84 16.05
CA SER A 76 -11.37 -38.12 14.64
C SER A 76 -11.09 -39.62 14.51
N ARG A 77 -11.14 -40.13 13.27
CA ARG A 77 -10.81 -41.54 12.97
C ARG A 77 -9.36 -41.88 13.32
N ASN A 78 -8.47 -40.88 13.29
CA ASN A 78 -7.03 -41.03 13.48
C ASN A 78 -6.53 -40.09 14.59
N SER A 79 -5.32 -40.36 15.11
CA SER A 79 -4.66 -39.48 16.10
C SER A 79 -4.21 -38.13 15.52
N LYS A 80 -3.95 -38.10 14.21
CA LYS A 80 -3.66 -36.90 13.41
C LYS A 80 -4.73 -36.71 12.35
N LEU A 81 -5.00 -35.46 11.99
CA LEU A 81 -6.07 -35.12 11.05
C LEU A 81 -5.69 -35.46 9.60
N ALA A 82 -6.64 -35.92 8.82
CA ALA A 82 -6.48 -36.14 7.38
C ALA A 82 -6.57 -34.83 6.57
N ASP A 83 -6.28 -34.89 5.26
CA ASP A 83 -6.29 -33.70 4.40
C ASP A 83 -7.68 -33.11 4.15
N ASP A 84 -8.70 -33.95 4.25
CA ASP A 84 -10.13 -33.64 4.14
C ASP A 84 -10.88 -34.66 5.01
N GLU A 85 -11.43 -34.24 6.14
CA GLU A 85 -12.27 -35.12 6.98
C GLU A 85 -13.33 -34.37 7.79
N PHE A 86 -14.34 -35.11 8.25
CA PHE A 86 -15.29 -34.62 9.25
C PHE A 86 -14.85 -35.03 10.65
N VAL A 87 -14.71 -34.07 11.54
CA VAL A 87 -14.41 -34.30 12.97
C VAL A 87 -15.67 -34.07 13.80
N THR A 88 -15.83 -34.83 14.88
CA THR A 88 -16.91 -34.63 15.83
C THR A 88 -16.36 -33.99 17.10
N VAL A 89 -16.92 -32.83 17.46
CA VAL A 89 -16.59 -32.10 18.69
C VAL A 89 -17.68 -32.39 19.71
N THR A 90 -17.30 -33.03 20.80
CA THR A 90 -18.21 -33.42 21.88
C THR A 90 -17.99 -32.52 23.09
N ILE A 91 -19.06 -31.91 23.58
CA ILE A 91 -19.08 -31.06 24.77
C ILE A 91 -19.82 -31.83 25.86
N THR A 92 -19.24 -31.99 27.03
CA THR A 92 -19.85 -32.70 28.17
C THR A 92 -19.70 -31.88 29.45
N GLY A 93 -20.51 -32.21 30.46
CA GLY A 93 -20.42 -31.55 31.76
C GLY A 93 -21.12 -30.19 31.83
N VAL A 94 -21.92 -29.81 30.84
CA VAL A 94 -22.66 -28.54 30.84
C VAL A 94 -23.77 -28.61 31.88
N LEU A 95 -23.77 -27.71 32.88
CA LEU A 95 -24.82 -27.68 33.91
C LEU A 95 -26.12 -27.05 33.40
N LEU A 96 -26.02 -25.97 32.63
CA LEU A 96 -27.14 -25.21 32.09
C LEU A 96 -26.90 -24.92 30.59
N PRO A 97 -27.49 -25.71 29.68
CA PRO A 97 -27.42 -25.44 28.24
C PRO A 97 -28.01 -24.07 27.90
N SER A 98 -27.32 -23.30 27.06
CA SER A 98 -27.79 -22.00 26.57
C SER A 98 -27.88 -21.97 25.05
N GLU A 99 -28.86 -21.25 24.52
CA GLU A 99 -28.95 -20.95 23.08
C GLU A 99 -27.75 -20.14 22.57
N SER A 100 -27.09 -19.44 23.49
CA SER A 100 -25.93 -18.59 23.22
C SER A 100 -24.59 -19.34 23.26
N ASP A 101 -24.58 -20.63 23.56
CA ASP A 101 -23.36 -21.44 23.63
C ASP A 101 -22.89 -21.83 22.22
N TRP A 102 -21.58 -21.71 21.95
CA TRP A 102 -21.02 -21.95 20.62
C TRP A 102 -19.58 -22.47 20.66
N VAL A 103 -19.15 -23.14 19.58
CA VAL A 103 -17.80 -23.66 19.41
C VAL A 103 -17.14 -23.02 18.21
N ALA A 104 -15.88 -22.64 18.36
CA ALA A 104 -15.02 -22.11 17.31
C ALA A 104 -13.88 -23.08 16.97
N MET A 105 -13.52 -23.19 15.70
CA MET A 105 -12.29 -23.83 15.23
C MET A 105 -11.21 -22.75 15.03
N VAL A 106 -10.08 -22.86 15.71
CA VAL A 106 -8.99 -21.87 15.71
C VAL A 106 -7.73 -22.51 15.12
N SER A 107 -6.99 -21.75 14.32
CA SER A 107 -5.71 -22.17 13.76
C SER A 107 -4.81 -20.97 13.45
N PRO A 108 -3.49 -21.02 13.74
CA PRO A 108 -2.81 -22.06 14.53
C PRO A 108 -3.39 -22.22 15.95
N ALA A 109 -3.20 -23.37 16.60
CA ALA A 109 -3.83 -23.61 17.91
C ALA A 109 -3.27 -22.71 19.04
N HIS A 110 -2.05 -22.20 18.88
CA HIS A 110 -1.43 -21.26 19.82
C HIS A 110 -1.82 -19.80 19.56
N SER A 111 -2.76 -19.56 18.65
CA SER A 111 -3.22 -18.21 18.31
C SER A 111 -3.83 -17.51 19.52
N ASN A 112 -3.38 -16.27 19.77
CA ASN A 112 -3.99 -15.46 20.81
C ASN A 112 -5.40 -15.03 20.38
N VAL A 113 -6.41 -15.44 21.14
CA VAL A 113 -7.82 -15.08 20.93
C VAL A 113 -8.36 -14.15 22.03
N THR A 114 -7.51 -13.42 22.77
CA THR A 114 -7.93 -12.52 23.86
C THR A 114 -8.09 -11.07 23.40
N SER A 115 -7.01 -10.38 23.01
CA SER A 115 -7.05 -8.99 22.48
C SER A 115 -5.73 -8.56 21.81
N CYS A 116 -5.80 -7.69 20.79
CA CYS A 116 -4.63 -7.07 20.13
C CYS A 116 -4.59 -5.53 20.33
N PRO A 117 -3.72 -4.99 21.22
CA PRO A 117 -3.77 -3.57 21.61
C PRO A 117 -3.17 -2.55 20.60
N SER A 118 -2.39 -2.98 19.60
CA SER A 118 -1.47 -2.08 18.86
C SER A 118 -1.90 -1.64 17.46
N ASN A 119 -3.05 -2.07 16.92
CA ASN A 119 -3.43 -1.82 15.51
C ASN A 119 -4.56 -0.81 15.30
N ALA A 120 -4.91 0.00 16.31
CA ALA A 120 -6.08 0.90 16.27
C ALA A 120 -6.09 1.93 15.12
N ILE A 121 -4.93 2.29 14.57
CA ILE A 121 -4.80 3.33 13.53
C ILE A 121 -5.12 2.81 12.11
N GLU A 122 -4.97 1.51 11.82
CA GLU A 122 -5.16 0.95 10.47
C GLU A 122 -6.64 0.68 10.09
N TYR A 123 -7.58 0.81 11.04
CA TYR A 123 -8.99 0.41 10.84
C TYR A 123 -9.96 1.53 10.45
N LEU A 124 -9.48 2.77 10.28
CA LEU A 124 -10.27 3.86 9.67
C LEU A 124 -10.77 3.53 8.24
N GLN A 125 -10.21 2.50 7.59
CA GLN A 125 -10.54 2.09 6.22
C GLN A 125 -11.71 1.09 6.11
N THR A 126 -12.18 0.48 7.21
CA THR A 126 -13.27 -0.52 7.20
C THR A 126 -14.67 0.09 7.43
N GLY A 127 -14.76 1.37 7.79
CA GLY A 127 -16.03 2.09 8.00
C GLY A 127 -16.73 1.81 9.33
N ASP A 128 -15.99 1.26 10.32
CA ASP A 128 -16.49 0.87 11.62
C ASP A 128 -15.89 1.77 12.73
N TYR A 129 -16.70 2.70 13.24
CA TYR A 129 -16.25 3.77 14.16
C TYR A 129 -16.36 3.42 15.64
N SER A 130 -16.61 2.15 15.99
CA SER A 130 -16.76 1.74 17.39
C SER A 130 -15.40 1.46 18.04
N THR A 131 -15.02 2.28 19.03
CA THR A 131 -13.77 2.21 19.79
C THR A 131 -13.70 0.98 20.71
N LEU A 132 -13.45 -0.25 20.21
CA LEU A 132 -13.32 -1.46 21.06
C LEU A 132 -12.41 -2.57 20.45
N PRO A 133 -11.79 -3.45 21.27
CA PRO A 133 -10.60 -4.26 20.91
C PRO A 133 -10.91 -5.49 20.03
N LEU A 134 -9.95 -5.96 19.24
CA LEU A 134 -10.14 -7.02 18.24
C LEU A 134 -9.42 -8.31 18.65
N LEU A 135 -9.95 -9.46 18.23
CA LEU A 135 -9.24 -10.74 18.28
C LEU A 135 -7.95 -10.64 17.46
N CYS A 136 -6.80 -11.06 18.00
CA CYS A 136 -5.56 -11.10 17.21
C CYS A 136 -5.63 -12.12 16.08
N HIS A 137 -6.36 -13.22 16.30
CA HIS A 137 -6.54 -14.29 15.33
C HIS A 137 -8.00 -14.75 15.33
N TYR A 138 -8.61 -14.80 14.15
CA TYR A 138 -10.04 -15.07 13.97
C TYR A 138 -10.31 -16.58 13.88
N PRO A 139 -11.41 -17.11 14.46
CA PRO A 139 -11.76 -18.51 14.27
C PRO A 139 -12.09 -18.82 12.81
N VAL A 140 -11.49 -19.87 12.28
CA VAL A 140 -11.66 -20.32 10.88
C VAL A 140 -13.11 -20.74 10.60
N LYS A 141 -13.79 -21.34 11.59
CA LYS A 141 -15.19 -21.76 11.55
C LYS A 141 -15.84 -21.60 12.92
N ALA A 142 -17.15 -21.44 12.98
CA ALA A 142 -17.91 -21.55 14.24
C ALA A 142 -19.29 -22.19 14.06
N GLN A 143 -19.82 -22.76 15.14
CA GLN A 143 -21.14 -23.36 15.16
C GLN A 143 -21.78 -23.20 16.55
N TYR A 144 -23.05 -22.79 16.60
CA TYR A 144 -23.81 -22.81 17.84
C TYR A 144 -24.02 -24.24 18.34
N VAL A 145 -23.93 -24.46 19.65
CA VAL A 145 -24.13 -25.79 20.24
C VAL A 145 -25.59 -26.24 20.10
N SER A 146 -26.53 -25.31 20.01
CA SER A 146 -27.94 -25.56 19.68
C SER A 146 -28.16 -26.23 18.33
N SER A 147 -27.14 -26.31 17.46
CA SER A 147 -27.18 -27.14 16.25
C SER A 147 -27.33 -28.63 16.57
N ASP A 148 -26.98 -29.07 17.78
CA ASP A 148 -27.42 -30.36 18.31
C ASP A 148 -28.85 -30.22 18.88
N PRO A 149 -29.87 -30.84 18.26
CA PRO A 149 -31.27 -30.67 18.65
C PRO A 149 -31.59 -31.25 20.05
N GLY A 150 -30.67 -32.02 20.63
CA GLY A 150 -30.79 -32.54 21.99
C GLY A 150 -30.20 -31.65 23.08
N TYR A 151 -29.49 -30.58 22.72
CA TYR A 151 -28.70 -29.79 23.66
C TYR A 151 -29.55 -28.96 24.62
N LEU A 152 -30.41 -28.07 24.09
CA LEU A 152 -31.24 -27.16 24.89
C LEU A 152 -32.20 -27.91 25.81
N GLY A 153 -32.79 -28.99 25.31
CA GLY A 153 -33.65 -29.87 26.09
C GLY A 153 -32.90 -30.82 27.02
N CYS A 154 -31.56 -30.75 27.09
CA CYS A 154 -30.70 -31.64 27.85
C CYS A 154 -31.11 -33.13 27.69
N LYS A 155 -31.30 -33.59 26.45
CA LYS A 155 -31.75 -34.97 26.17
C LYS A 155 -30.65 -35.98 26.48
N LYS A 156 -29.39 -35.59 26.32
CA LYS A 156 -28.21 -36.40 26.67
C LYS A 156 -27.74 -36.00 28.08
N LYS A 157 -28.17 -36.76 29.09
CA LYS A 157 -27.86 -36.51 30.51
C LYS A 157 -26.75 -37.44 31.00
N GLU A 158 -25.85 -36.90 31.79
CA GLU A 158 -24.78 -37.64 32.45
C GLU A 158 -24.78 -37.30 33.95
N CYS A 159 -24.74 -38.32 34.81
CA CYS A 159 -24.66 -38.12 36.25
C CYS A 159 -23.20 -37.98 36.69
N LYS A 160 -22.81 -36.81 37.23
CA LYS A 160 -21.44 -36.55 37.70
C LYS A 160 -21.25 -36.82 39.19
N LYS A 161 -22.33 -36.75 39.98
CA LYS A 161 -22.28 -37.02 41.43
C LYS A 161 -23.56 -37.73 41.85
N ARG A 162 -23.41 -38.80 42.65
CA ARG A 162 -24.51 -39.52 43.29
C ARG A 162 -24.48 -39.32 44.80
N ASP A 163 -25.64 -39.35 45.44
CA ASP A 163 -25.73 -39.39 46.90
C ASP A 163 -25.43 -40.79 47.46
N LYS A 164 -25.47 -40.91 48.79
CA LYS A 164 -25.25 -42.17 49.51
C LYS A 164 -26.34 -43.22 49.23
N GLY A 165 -27.50 -42.82 48.68
CA GLY A 165 -28.59 -43.69 48.26
C GLY A 165 -28.54 -44.11 46.79
N GLY A 166 -27.52 -43.67 46.04
CA GLY A 166 -27.34 -43.97 44.62
C GLY A 166 -28.13 -43.06 43.66
N ALA A 167 -28.89 -42.10 44.18
CA ALA A 167 -29.62 -41.12 43.36
C ALA A 167 -28.67 -40.05 42.81
N CYS A 168 -28.92 -39.61 41.57
CA CYS A 168 -28.08 -38.60 40.95
C CYS A 168 -28.35 -37.21 41.54
N VAL A 169 -27.32 -36.58 42.11
CA VAL A 169 -27.43 -35.23 42.70
C VAL A 169 -26.86 -34.13 41.80
N VAL A 170 -25.98 -34.47 40.86
CA VAL A 170 -25.49 -33.53 39.85
C VAL A 170 -25.63 -34.17 38.48
N THR A 171 -26.54 -33.62 37.67
CA THR A 171 -26.76 -34.03 36.29
C THR A 171 -26.21 -32.96 35.37
N THR A 172 -25.46 -33.37 34.35
CA THR A 172 -24.92 -32.50 33.31
C THR A 172 -25.43 -32.92 31.94
N CYS A 173 -25.43 -31.99 31.00
CA CYS A 173 -25.84 -32.17 29.62
C CYS A 173 -24.63 -32.34 28.70
N SER A 174 -24.84 -32.94 27.53
CA SER A 174 -23.83 -33.04 26.48
C SER A 174 -24.39 -32.73 25.08
N ALA A 175 -23.49 -32.35 24.18
CA ALA A 175 -23.78 -32.08 22.78
C ALA A 175 -22.66 -32.60 21.87
N SER A 176 -22.99 -32.85 20.61
CA SER A 176 -22.04 -33.30 19.59
C SER A 176 -22.22 -32.49 18.31
N LEU A 177 -21.17 -31.78 17.91
CA LEU A 177 -21.10 -30.94 16.72
C LEU A 177 -20.21 -31.59 15.66
N LYS A 178 -20.49 -31.35 14.38
CA LYS A 178 -19.68 -31.87 13.26
C LYS A 178 -19.07 -30.72 12.48
N PHE A 179 -17.75 -30.76 12.32
CA PHE A 179 -16.99 -29.80 11.52
C PHE A 179 -16.32 -30.52 10.36
N HIS A 180 -16.41 -29.96 9.16
CA HIS A 180 -15.60 -30.34 8.01
C HIS A 180 -14.27 -29.60 8.07
N VAL A 181 -13.17 -30.36 8.14
CA VAL A 181 -11.82 -29.86 8.31
C VAL A 181 -11.02 -30.21 7.06
N ILE A 182 -10.27 -29.23 6.55
CA ILE A 182 -9.32 -29.39 5.45
C ILE A 182 -7.91 -29.05 5.95
N ASN A 183 -6.88 -29.65 5.36
CA ASN A 183 -5.50 -29.41 5.75
C ASN A 183 -5.06 -27.98 5.41
N ILE A 184 -5.06 -27.17 6.46
CA ILE A 184 -4.59 -25.78 6.49
C ILE A 184 -3.13 -25.67 6.98
N ARG A 185 -2.39 -26.79 7.11
CA ARG A 185 -0.93 -26.87 7.40
C ARG A 185 -0.50 -26.52 8.82
N THR A 186 -1.38 -25.92 9.59
CA THR A 186 -1.19 -25.55 10.98
C THR A 186 -2.09 -26.42 11.87
N ASP A 187 -1.73 -26.55 13.15
CA ASP A 187 -2.57 -27.28 14.09
C ASP A 187 -3.89 -26.55 14.34
N ILE A 188 -4.93 -27.32 14.67
CA ILE A 188 -6.25 -26.76 14.99
C ILE A 188 -6.63 -27.07 16.43
N GLU A 189 -7.33 -26.15 17.06
CA GLU A 189 -8.04 -26.39 18.31
C GLU A 189 -9.49 -25.95 18.21
N PHE A 190 -10.34 -26.57 19.04
CA PHE A 190 -11.71 -26.15 19.24
C PHE A 190 -11.86 -25.46 20.59
N VAL A 191 -12.50 -24.30 20.59
CA VAL A 191 -12.72 -23.48 21.78
C VAL A 191 -14.23 -23.35 21.99
N PHE A 192 -14.68 -23.70 23.19
CA PHE A 192 -16.06 -23.60 23.63
C PHE A 192 -16.29 -22.25 24.32
N PHE A 193 -17.33 -21.54 23.90
CA PHE A 193 -17.70 -20.21 24.37
C PHE A 193 -19.15 -20.18 24.84
N SER A 194 -19.45 -19.22 25.72
CA SER A 194 -20.81 -18.82 26.09
C SER A 194 -21.05 -17.34 25.81
N GLY A 195 -22.28 -16.87 26.00
CA GLY A 195 -22.65 -15.46 25.83
C GLY A 195 -22.85 -15.01 24.38
N GLY A 196 -22.96 -15.98 23.45
CA GLY A 196 -23.19 -15.76 22.03
C GLY A 196 -22.03 -15.04 21.36
N PHE A 197 -22.26 -14.55 20.14
CA PHE A 197 -21.26 -13.78 19.40
C PHE A 197 -21.16 -12.31 19.85
N LEU A 198 -22.09 -11.83 20.68
CA LEU A 198 -22.16 -10.45 21.15
C LEU A 198 -21.35 -10.20 22.43
N THR A 199 -21.32 -11.16 23.34
CA THR A 199 -20.59 -11.11 24.61
C THR A 199 -19.88 -12.44 24.84
N PRO A 200 -18.96 -12.85 23.94
CA PRO A 200 -18.36 -14.15 24.05
C PRO A 200 -17.40 -14.17 25.24
N CYS A 201 -17.42 -15.25 26.01
CA CYS A 201 -16.40 -15.56 26.99
C CYS A 201 -15.95 -17.02 26.82
N ILE A 202 -14.69 -17.30 27.12
CA ILE A 202 -14.09 -18.63 26.91
C ILE A 202 -14.50 -19.53 28.07
N LEU A 203 -15.11 -20.67 27.76
CA LEU A 203 -15.43 -21.71 28.74
C LEU A 203 -14.37 -22.82 28.79
N LYS A 204 -13.95 -23.35 27.63
CA LYS A 204 -12.97 -24.45 27.58
C LYS A 204 -12.26 -24.55 26.23
N ARG A 205 -11.02 -25.04 26.23
CA ARG A 205 -10.26 -25.39 25.02
C ARG A 205 -10.06 -26.90 24.90
N SER A 206 -10.08 -27.40 23.68
CA SER A 206 -9.71 -28.79 23.37
C SER A 206 -8.20 -28.95 23.28
N THR A 207 -7.70 -30.19 23.29
CA THR A 207 -6.31 -30.46 22.93
C THR A 207 -6.04 -30.15 21.45
N PRO A 208 -4.97 -29.40 21.10
CA PRO A 208 -4.59 -29.16 19.71
C PRO A 208 -4.42 -30.44 18.89
N ARG A 209 -4.82 -30.39 17.61
CA ARG A 209 -4.77 -31.51 16.67
C ARG A 209 -3.95 -31.12 15.43
N PRO A 210 -2.78 -31.76 15.19
CA PRO A 210 -2.00 -31.55 13.98
C PRO A 210 -2.52 -32.41 12.82
N PHE A 211 -2.26 -31.94 11.59
CA PHE A 211 -2.46 -32.74 10.37
C PHE A 211 -1.41 -33.84 10.23
N ALA A 212 -1.77 -34.94 9.56
CA ALA A 212 -0.90 -36.10 9.35
C ALA A 212 0.35 -35.73 8.54
N ASN A 213 0.17 -34.94 7.48
CA ASN A 213 1.26 -34.38 6.67
C ASN A 213 0.96 -32.92 6.26
N PRO A 214 1.37 -31.93 7.06
CA PRO A 214 1.23 -30.52 6.71
C PRO A 214 1.97 -30.09 5.44
N LYS A 215 2.97 -30.86 4.99
CA LYS A 215 3.78 -30.53 3.81
C LYS A 215 3.20 -31.03 2.49
N ILE A 216 2.15 -31.86 2.54
CA ILE A 216 1.64 -32.53 1.36
C ILE A 216 1.18 -31.51 0.30
N PRO A 217 1.54 -31.72 -0.98
CA PRO A 217 1.09 -30.84 -2.06
C PRO A 217 -0.41 -31.04 -2.32
N LEU A 218 -1.16 -29.95 -2.28
CA LEU A 218 -2.62 -29.94 -2.46
C LEU A 218 -3.03 -28.90 -3.50
N TYR A 219 -4.26 -29.04 -4.00
CA TYR A 219 -4.94 -28.03 -4.83
C TYR A 219 -4.18 -27.67 -6.11
N GLY A 220 -3.79 -28.68 -6.89
CA GLY A 220 -3.20 -28.48 -8.21
C GLY A 220 -4.18 -27.86 -9.21
N HIS A 221 -3.78 -26.76 -9.83
CA HIS A 221 -4.51 -26.02 -10.85
C HIS A 221 -3.75 -26.05 -12.16
N LEU A 222 -4.49 -26.22 -13.26
CA LEU A 222 -3.96 -26.20 -14.62
C LEU A 222 -4.31 -24.89 -15.31
N SER A 223 -3.34 -24.34 -16.04
CA SER A 223 -3.53 -23.13 -16.86
C SER A 223 -2.79 -23.25 -18.19
N SER A 224 -3.41 -22.76 -19.26
CA SER A 224 -2.70 -22.61 -20.54
C SER A 224 -1.71 -21.45 -20.45
N ILE A 225 -0.55 -21.59 -21.08
CA ILE A 225 0.45 -20.51 -21.13
C ILE A 225 0.50 -19.81 -22.49
N ASP A 226 0.00 -20.47 -23.52
CA ASP A 226 -0.06 -19.97 -24.89
C ASP A 226 -1.24 -20.62 -25.63
N SER A 227 -1.41 -20.26 -26.90
CA SER A 227 -2.44 -20.78 -27.79
C SER A 227 -2.01 -22.03 -28.57
N THR A 228 -0.78 -22.53 -28.37
CA THR A 228 -0.25 -23.66 -29.17
C THR A 228 -0.81 -25.00 -28.72
N GLY A 229 -1.21 -25.12 -27.45
CA GLY A 229 -1.61 -26.38 -26.82
C GLY A 229 -0.47 -27.35 -26.53
N ASN A 230 0.78 -26.93 -26.76
CA ASN A 230 1.97 -27.76 -26.55
C ASN A 230 2.56 -27.64 -25.14
N SER A 231 1.95 -26.81 -24.32
CA SER A 231 2.48 -26.40 -23.03
C SER A 231 1.35 -26.07 -22.05
N MET A 232 1.51 -26.48 -20.79
CA MET A 232 0.53 -26.25 -19.73
C MET A 232 1.26 -26.00 -18.42
N ARG A 233 0.82 -24.98 -17.66
CA ARG A 233 1.34 -24.70 -16.33
C ARG A 233 0.48 -25.41 -15.28
N VAL A 234 1.15 -26.13 -14.38
CA VAL A 234 0.56 -26.65 -13.15
C VAL A 234 1.02 -25.78 -11.99
N THR A 235 0.07 -25.35 -11.16
CA THR A 235 0.36 -24.60 -9.93
C THR A 235 -0.28 -25.32 -8.74
N TRP A 236 0.42 -25.50 -7.63
CA TRP A 236 -0.09 -26.16 -6.43
C TRP A 236 0.49 -25.54 -5.17
N VAL A 237 -0.07 -25.88 -4.00
CA VAL A 237 0.37 -25.31 -2.71
C VAL A 237 0.86 -26.42 -1.79
N SER A 238 2.00 -26.22 -1.13
CA SER A 238 2.56 -27.16 -0.15
C SER A 238 3.05 -26.46 1.11
N GLY A 239 3.43 -27.23 2.14
CA GLY A 239 4.08 -26.71 3.35
C GLY A 239 5.62 -26.77 3.31
N ASP A 240 6.21 -27.03 2.13
CA ASP A 240 7.66 -27.16 1.94
C ASP A 240 8.16 -26.14 0.91
N ASN A 241 9.13 -25.31 1.29
CA ASN A 241 9.74 -24.30 0.41
C ASN A 241 10.66 -24.93 -0.66
N SER A 242 11.06 -26.18 -0.48
CA SER A 242 11.97 -26.85 -1.41
C SER A 242 11.31 -27.01 -2.78
N PRO A 243 12.01 -26.79 -3.90
CA PRO A 243 11.50 -27.08 -5.23
C PRO A 243 10.96 -28.51 -5.32
N GLN A 244 9.77 -28.65 -5.89
CA GLN A 244 9.08 -29.92 -6.11
C GLN A 244 9.04 -30.21 -7.60
N GLN A 245 8.37 -31.28 -8.02
CA GLN A 245 8.31 -31.65 -9.43
C GLN A 245 6.89 -32.02 -9.85
N VAL A 246 6.57 -31.72 -11.11
CA VAL A 246 5.44 -32.35 -11.82
C VAL A 246 5.97 -33.48 -12.67
N GLN A 247 5.35 -34.66 -12.57
CA GLN A 247 5.61 -35.80 -13.44
C GLN A 247 4.40 -35.98 -14.37
N TYR A 248 4.64 -36.04 -15.68
CA TYR A 248 3.59 -36.05 -16.68
C TYR A 248 4.01 -36.80 -17.95
N GLY A 249 3.03 -37.34 -18.67
CA GLY A 249 3.33 -38.25 -19.78
C GLY A 249 4.14 -39.47 -19.28
N ASN A 250 4.50 -40.38 -20.19
CA ASN A 250 5.22 -41.61 -19.82
C ASN A 250 6.68 -41.33 -19.41
N GLY A 251 6.89 -40.69 -18.26
CA GLY A 251 8.20 -40.47 -17.62
C GLY A 251 8.79 -39.05 -17.72
N LYS A 252 8.08 -38.04 -18.26
CA LYS A 252 8.60 -36.66 -18.26
C LYS A 252 8.43 -36.04 -16.86
N SER A 253 9.35 -35.16 -16.50
CA SER A 253 9.26 -34.40 -15.26
C SER A 253 9.79 -32.98 -15.43
N GLN A 254 9.23 -32.04 -14.66
CA GLN A 254 9.66 -30.65 -14.62
C GLN A 254 9.69 -30.16 -13.17
N ILE A 255 10.74 -29.41 -12.83
CA ILE A 255 10.94 -28.85 -11.49
C ILE A 255 10.10 -27.57 -11.35
N SER A 256 9.51 -27.35 -10.18
CA SER A 256 8.75 -26.15 -9.88
C SER A 256 9.61 -24.98 -9.43
N THR A 257 9.20 -23.78 -9.83
CA THR A 257 9.56 -22.53 -9.17
C THR A 257 8.67 -22.32 -7.96
N VAL A 258 9.22 -21.81 -6.86
CA VAL A 258 8.50 -21.65 -5.60
C VAL A 258 8.36 -20.17 -5.26
N THR A 259 7.15 -19.75 -4.91
CA THR A 259 6.85 -18.41 -4.39
C THR A 259 6.00 -18.53 -3.13
N THR A 260 6.05 -17.53 -2.28
CA THR A 260 5.13 -17.37 -1.15
C THR A 260 4.88 -15.87 -0.98
N PHE A 261 3.93 -15.52 -0.13
CA PHE A 261 3.69 -14.14 0.28
C PHE A 261 3.40 -14.12 1.77
N SER A 262 3.90 -13.08 2.42
CA SER A 262 3.78 -12.82 3.84
C SER A 262 2.66 -11.82 4.11
N GLN A 263 2.35 -11.64 5.39
CA GLN A 263 1.40 -10.62 5.82
C GLN A 263 1.83 -9.21 5.37
N ASP A 264 3.14 -8.93 5.32
CA ASP A 264 3.70 -7.64 4.91
C ASP A 264 3.52 -7.37 3.40
N ASP A 265 3.33 -8.43 2.60
CA ASP A 265 3.05 -8.31 1.17
C ASP A 265 1.57 -7.96 0.89
N MET A 266 0.70 -8.00 1.92
CA MET A 266 -0.73 -7.72 1.78
C MET A 266 -1.05 -6.23 1.90
N CYS A 267 -1.96 -5.76 1.04
CA CYS A 267 -2.39 -4.37 1.02
C CYS A 267 -3.68 -4.18 1.84
N LYS A 268 -3.61 -3.31 2.86
CA LYS A 268 -4.74 -2.80 3.65
C LYS A 268 -5.50 -3.85 4.48
N SER A 269 -6.22 -3.37 5.47
CA SER A 269 -7.23 -4.13 6.20
C SER A 269 -8.41 -4.53 5.29
N PRO A 270 -9.06 -5.70 5.46
CA PRO A 270 -8.75 -6.75 6.43
C PRO A 270 -7.65 -7.71 5.98
N ALA A 271 -7.22 -7.67 4.72
CA ALA A 271 -6.34 -8.68 4.14
C ALA A 271 -4.94 -8.74 4.79
N LYS A 272 -4.46 -7.58 5.30
CA LYS A 272 -3.23 -7.47 6.08
C LYS A 272 -3.43 -7.78 7.57
N ASP A 273 -4.59 -7.49 8.16
CA ASP A 273 -4.71 -7.41 9.62
C ASP A 273 -5.62 -8.46 10.25
N PHE A 274 -6.62 -8.97 9.51
CA PHE A 274 -7.69 -9.82 10.03
C PHE A 274 -7.77 -11.13 9.26
N GLY A 275 -7.69 -12.25 9.97
CA GLY A 275 -7.86 -13.57 9.36
C GLY A 275 -6.75 -13.94 8.38
N TRP A 276 -5.59 -13.28 8.48
CA TRP A 276 -4.37 -13.71 7.79
C TRP A 276 -4.06 -15.15 8.17
N HIS A 277 -3.85 -15.98 7.16
CA HIS A 277 -3.37 -17.34 7.32
C HIS A 277 -2.20 -17.52 6.37
N ASP A 278 -1.08 -18.06 6.89
CA ASP A 278 0.07 -18.38 6.06
C ASP A 278 -0.38 -19.29 4.90
N PRO A 279 -0.19 -18.86 3.63
CA PRO A 279 -0.64 -19.62 2.47
C PRO A 279 0.23 -20.86 2.22
N GLY A 280 1.37 -21.00 2.89
CA GLY A 280 2.42 -21.96 2.58
C GLY A 280 3.21 -21.53 1.35
N TYR A 281 3.63 -22.49 0.55
CA TYR A 281 4.48 -22.27 -0.63
C TYR A 281 3.73 -22.66 -1.90
N ILE A 282 3.65 -21.72 -2.84
CA ILE A 282 3.03 -21.87 -4.14
C ILE A 282 4.10 -22.35 -5.12
N HIS A 283 3.93 -23.54 -5.62
CA HIS A 283 4.80 -24.15 -6.62
C HIS A 283 4.18 -23.98 -8.00
N SER A 284 4.97 -23.57 -8.99
CA SER A 284 4.54 -23.51 -10.39
C SER A 284 5.54 -24.22 -11.29
N ALA A 285 5.07 -25.12 -12.15
CA ALA A 285 5.90 -25.82 -13.14
C ALA A 285 5.20 -25.83 -14.50
N VAL A 286 5.98 -25.73 -15.57
CA VAL A 286 5.46 -25.74 -16.95
C VAL A 286 5.76 -27.08 -17.59
N MET A 287 4.70 -27.84 -17.88
CA MET A 287 4.77 -29.05 -18.69
C MET A 287 4.92 -28.65 -20.15
N THR A 288 5.98 -29.14 -20.82
CA THR A 288 6.30 -28.83 -22.22
C THR A 288 6.34 -30.08 -23.09
N GLY A 289 6.26 -29.87 -24.41
CA GLY A 289 6.28 -30.95 -25.40
C GLY A 289 5.04 -31.83 -25.29
N LEU A 290 3.89 -31.19 -25.12
CA LEU A 290 2.57 -31.80 -25.13
C LEU A 290 2.03 -31.79 -26.57
N GLU A 291 1.19 -32.76 -26.89
CA GLU A 291 0.45 -32.75 -28.16
C GLU A 291 -0.93 -32.11 -27.93
N PRO A 292 -1.42 -31.24 -28.82
CA PRO A 292 -2.75 -30.64 -28.69
C PRO A 292 -3.86 -31.70 -28.66
N SER A 293 -4.98 -31.40 -27.99
CA SER A 293 -6.15 -32.30 -27.89
C SER A 293 -5.88 -33.72 -27.35
N THR A 294 -4.80 -33.92 -26.60
CA THR A 294 -4.35 -35.21 -26.07
C THR A 294 -4.62 -35.31 -24.57
N THR A 295 -5.08 -36.49 -24.11
CA THR A 295 -5.29 -36.75 -22.68
C THR A 295 -4.02 -37.28 -22.04
N LEU A 296 -3.56 -36.63 -20.96
CA LEU A 296 -2.33 -36.95 -20.25
C LEU A 296 -2.58 -37.12 -18.76
N SER A 297 -1.88 -38.07 -18.16
CA SER A 297 -1.80 -38.21 -16.70
C SER A 297 -0.64 -37.40 -16.16
N TYR A 298 -0.85 -36.75 -15.01
CA TYR A 298 0.18 -36.03 -14.27
C TYR A 298 0.01 -36.20 -12.76
N ARG A 299 1.09 -36.01 -12.01
CA ARG A 299 1.09 -35.84 -10.54
C ARG A 299 2.16 -34.82 -10.16
N TYR A 300 2.06 -34.22 -8.98
CA TYR A 300 3.00 -33.20 -8.51
C TYR A 300 3.39 -33.45 -7.06
N GLY A 301 4.62 -33.09 -6.70
CA GLY A 301 5.15 -33.28 -5.35
C GLY A 301 6.63 -33.61 -5.30
N SER A 302 7.06 -34.19 -4.18
CA SER A 302 8.43 -34.66 -3.97
C SER A 302 8.45 -35.84 -2.98
N ASN A 303 9.59 -36.54 -2.90
CA ASN A 303 9.74 -37.60 -1.90
C ASN A 303 9.79 -37.05 -0.45
N SER A 304 10.19 -35.78 -0.27
CA SER A 304 10.25 -35.12 1.04
C SER A 304 8.89 -34.61 1.52
N ALA A 305 8.10 -34.01 0.62
CA ALA A 305 6.80 -33.42 0.94
C ALA A 305 5.64 -34.42 0.78
N GLY A 306 5.81 -35.44 -0.07
CA GLY A 306 4.77 -36.35 -0.53
C GLY A 306 4.36 -36.05 -1.98
N TRP A 307 3.63 -37.00 -2.58
CA TRP A 307 3.15 -36.91 -3.95
C TRP A 307 1.63 -36.83 -4.00
N SER A 308 1.11 -35.98 -4.88
CA SER A 308 -0.31 -36.00 -5.22
C SER A 308 -0.70 -37.34 -5.89
N ASN A 309 -1.99 -37.66 -5.85
CA ASN A 309 -2.53 -38.70 -6.71
C ASN A 309 -2.37 -38.33 -8.19
N TYR A 310 -2.30 -39.35 -9.05
CA TYR A 310 -2.33 -39.14 -10.48
C TYR A 310 -3.69 -38.57 -10.90
N THR A 311 -3.65 -37.47 -11.64
CA THR A 311 -4.80 -36.78 -12.21
C THR A 311 -4.66 -36.74 -13.73
N LYS A 312 -5.77 -36.72 -14.45
CA LYS A 312 -5.76 -36.63 -15.92
C LYS A 312 -6.31 -35.28 -16.37
N PHE A 313 -5.76 -34.74 -17.44
CA PHE A 313 -6.33 -33.60 -18.14
C PHE A 313 -6.18 -33.78 -19.65
N LYS A 314 -6.96 -33.02 -20.43
CA LYS A 314 -6.84 -32.95 -21.88
C LYS A 314 -6.21 -31.61 -22.27
N THR A 315 -5.14 -31.64 -23.06
CA THR A 315 -4.51 -30.42 -23.59
C THR A 315 -5.49 -29.67 -24.50
N PRO A 316 -5.42 -28.33 -24.56
CA PRO A 316 -6.27 -27.58 -25.46
C PRO A 316 -5.92 -27.89 -26.93
N PRO A 317 -6.85 -27.64 -27.87
CA PRO A 317 -6.53 -27.67 -29.29
C PRO A 317 -5.52 -26.57 -29.63
N ALA A 318 -4.78 -26.74 -30.73
CA ALA A 318 -3.93 -25.68 -31.25
C ALA A 318 -4.82 -24.54 -31.78
N GLY A 319 -4.58 -23.31 -31.32
CA GLY A 319 -5.31 -22.11 -31.72
C GLY A 319 -5.06 -21.72 -33.17
N GLY A 320 -6.09 -21.19 -33.84
CA GLY A 320 -5.99 -20.60 -35.18
C GLY A 320 -5.53 -19.13 -35.16
N SER A 321 -5.48 -18.47 -36.32
CA SER A 321 -5.05 -17.06 -36.48
C SER A 321 -6.00 -16.03 -35.86
N ASP A 322 -7.25 -16.43 -35.58
CA ASP A 322 -8.33 -15.54 -35.14
C ASP A 322 -8.63 -15.77 -33.64
N GLU A 323 -7.67 -15.40 -32.78
CA GLU A 323 -7.74 -15.65 -31.35
C GLU A 323 -8.66 -14.63 -30.64
N VAL A 324 -9.78 -15.09 -30.07
CA VAL A 324 -10.61 -14.31 -29.13
C VAL A 324 -10.13 -14.59 -27.71
N ARG A 325 -9.61 -13.56 -27.03
CA ARG A 325 -9.17 -13.64 -25.64
C ARG A 325 -10.25 -13.06 -24.73
N PHE A 326 -10.87 -13.89 -23.92
CA PHE A 326 -11.73 -13.46 -22.81
C PHE A 326 -11.21 -14.08 -21.51
N LEU A 327 -11.17 -13.27 -20.46
CA LEU A 327 -10.78 -13.70 -19.12
C LEU A 327 -12.03 -14.20 -18.41
N ALA A 328 -12.09 -15.50 -18.13
CA ALA A 328 -13.13 -16.10 -17.32
C ALA A 328 -12.56 -16.50 -15.97
N PHE A 329 -13.24 -16.13 -14.90
CA PHE A 329 -12.84 -16.38 -13.53
C PHE A 329 -14.10 -16.78 -12.74
N GLY A 330 -14.12 -17.97 -12.14
CA GLY A 330 -15.34 -18.53 -11.56
C GLY A 330 -15.08 -19.55 -10.45
N ASP A 331 -16.06 -19.66 -9.56
CA ASP A 331 -16.12 -20.49 -8.34
C ASP A 331 -15.18 -20.10 -7.19
N MET A 332 -15.21 -18.81 -6.80
CA MET A 332 -14.54 -18.32 -5.57
C MET A 332 -15.42 -18.37 -4.32
N GLY A 333 -16.60 -18.98 -4.39
CA GLY A 333 -17.45 -19.20 -3.24
C GLY A 333 -17.17 -20.57 -2.64
N LYS A 334 -16.54 -20.63 -1.47
CA LYS A 334 -16.64 -21.83 -0.64
C LYS A 334 -17.98 -21.74 0.10
N ALA A 335 -18.82 -22.77 0.02
CA ALA A 335 -19.88 -22.97 0.98
C ALA A 335 -19.39 -24.03 1.98
N PRO A 336 -19.57 -23.84 3.30
CA PRO A 336 -19.20 -24.87 4.26
C PRO A 336 -20.01 -26.14 3.96
N ARG A 337 -19.32 -27.29 3.89
CA ARG A 337 -19.95 -28.62 3.72
C ARG A 337 -20.62 -29.13 5.02
N ASP A 338 -20.67 -28.28 6.02
CA ASP A 338 -21.20 -28.54 7.35
C ASP A 338 -21.96 -27.27 7.82
N PRO A 339 -22.76 -27.34 8.91
CA PRO A 339 -23.57 -26.19 9.35
C PRO A 339 -22.75 -25.06 10.04
N SER A 340 -21.42 -25.03 9.90
CA SER A 340 -20.59 -23.95 10.43
C SER A 340 -20.79 -22.66 9.64
N LEU A 341 -20.63 -21.56 10.36
CA LEU A 341 -20.55 -20.22 9.81
C LEU A 341 -19.09 -19.93 9.44
N GLU A 342 -18.87 -19.42 8.22
CA GLU A 342 -17.58 -18.91 7.73
C GLU A 342 -17.72 -17.39 7.44
N HIS A 343 -16.61 -16.65 7.54
CA HIS A 343 -16.62 -15.19 7.40
C HIS A 343 -16.64 -14.77 5.92
N TYR A 344 -17.75 -14.19 5.44
CA TYR A 344 -17.83 -13.59 4.10
C TYR A 344 -18.24 -12.13 4.18
N ILE A 345 -17.42 -11.20 3.71
CA ILE A 345 -17.75 -9.76 3.64
C ILE A 345 -18.32 -9.33 2.28
N GLN A 346 -18.83 -10.29 1.49
CA GLN A 346 -19.08 -10.08 0.07
C GLN A 346 -20.23 -9.13 -0.24
N TYR A 347 -21.31 -9.08 0.55
CA TYR A 347 -22.50 -8.25 0.23
C TYR A 347 -22.19 -6.74 0.18
N THR A 348 -21.53 -6.21 1.21
CA THR A 348 -21.21 -4.78 1.29
C THR A 348 -20.17 -4.38 0.25
N TRP A 349 -19.23 -5.29 -0.03
CA TRP A 349 -18.30 -5.14 -1.15
C TRP A 349 -19.05 -5.12 -2.49
N MET A 350 -19.90 -6.11 -2.79
CA MET A 350 -20.70 -6.19 -4.02
C MET A 350 -21.54 -4.93 -4.25
N LYS A 351 -22.22 -4.44 -3.21
CA LYS A 351 -23.03 -3.22 -3.27
C LYS A 351 -22.17 -2.00 -3.61
N LYS A 352 -21.00 -1.86 -2.97
CA LYS A 352 -20.09 -0.73 -3.19
C LYS A 352 -19.41 -0.81 -4.56
N ASP A 353 -19.00 -2.00 -4.96
CA ASP A 353 -18.24 -2.26 -6.18
C ASP A 353 -19.12 -2.04 -7.41
N MET A 354 -20.31 -2.66 -7.46
CA MET A 354 -21.27 -2.46 -8.57
C MET A 354 -21.73 -0.99 -8.65
N ALA A 355 -21.96 -0.33 -7.51
CA ALA A 355 -22.32 1.08 -7.48
C ALA A 355 -21.18 2.02 -7.91
N SER A 356 -19.93 1.56 -7.84
CA SER A 356 -18.76 2.34 -8.28
C SER A 356 -18.50 2.27 -9.79
N VAL A 357 -19.22 1.41 -10.52
CA VAL A 357 -19.03 1.22 -11.95
C VAL A 357 -19.56 2.40 -12.75
N ASN A 358 -18.67 3.09 -13.44
CA ASN A 358 -19.06 4.15 -14.37
C ASN A 358 -19.58 3.55 -15.70
N ARG A 359 -20.90 3.61 -15.90
CA ARG A 359 -21.61 3.03 -17.05
C ARG A 359 -21.33 3.75 -18.38
N THR A 360 -20.69 4.93 -18.37
CA THR A 360 -20.25 5.59 -19.62
C THR A 360 -19.00 4.93 -20.22
N ARG A 361 -18.26 4.14 -19.42
CA ARG A 361 -16.98 3.47 -19.79
C ARG A 361 -17.11 1.98 -19.99
N THR A 362 -17.81 1.38 -19.05
CA THR A 362 -18.15 -0.02 -18.98
C THR A 362 -19.66 -0.07 -19.17
N PRO A 363 -20.13 0.10 -20.43
CA PRO A 363 -21.55 0.17 -20.74
C PRO A 363 -22.26 -1.14 -20.44
N TRP A 364 -21.50 -2.23 -20.33
CA TRP A 364 -21.96 -3.54 -19.91
C TRP A 364 -21.44 -3.85 -18.52
N LEU A 365 -22.35 -4.19 -17.61
CA LEU A 365 -22.07 -4.68 -16.28
C LEU A 365 -22.58 -6.11 -16.24
N ILE A 366 -21.63 -7.05 -16.21
CA ILE A 366 -21.92 -8.48 -16.25
C ILE A 366 -21.71 -9.04 -14.84
N PHE A 367 -22.76 -9.64 -14.29
CA PHE A 367 -22.70 -10.34 -13.01
C PHE A 367 -22.47 -11.82 -13.26
N MET A 368 -21.65 -12.47 -12.43
CA MET A 368 -21.42 -13.90 -12.51
C MET A 368 -21.66 -14.55 -11.15
N GLY A 369 -22.50 -15.58 -11.12
CA GLY A 369 -22.86 -16.31 -9.90
C GLY A 369 -22.85 -17.82 -10.11
N HIS A 370 -22.69 -18.59 -9.04
CA HIS A 370 -22.73 -20.06 -9.12
C HIS A 370 -24.17 -20.58 -9.30
N ARG A 371 -25.07 -20.34 -8.34
CA ARG A 371 -26.48 -20.78 -8.39
C ARG A 371 -27.33 -19.80 -9.22
N PRO A 372 -28.18 -20.28 -10.14
CA PRO A 372 -29.06 -19.42 -10.93
C PRO A 372 -30.16 -18.79 -10.09
N MET A 373 -30.54 -17.56 -10.45
CA MET A 373 -31.72 -16.89 -9.89
C MET A 373 -33.02 -17.37 -10.55
N TYR A 374 -32.92 -17.87 -11.79
CA TYR A 374 -34.03 -18.38 -12.58
C TYR A 374 -33.57 -19.59 -13.38
N SER A 375 -34.35 -20.66 -13.35
CA SER A 375 -34.08 -21.88 -14.14
C SER A 375 -35.38 -22.65 -14.35
N THR A 376 -35.47 -23.38 -15.47
CA THR A 376 -36.60 -24.31 -15.70
C THR A 376 -36.55 -25.48 -14.70
N PRO A 377 -37.67 -25.88 -14.07
CA PRO A 377 -37.68 -27.05 -13.19
C PRO A 377 -37.38 -28.31 -14.00
N GLY A 378 -36.32 -29.04 -13.65
CA GLY A 378 -36.03 -30.35 -14.25
C GLY A 378 -36.90 -31.45 -13.64
N ASP A 379 -37.31 -32.44 -14.45
CA ASP A 379 -37.99 -33.68 -13.99
C ASP A 379 -37.04 -34.68 -13.28
N GLY A 380 -35.85 -34.21 -12.86
CA GLY A 380 -34.75 -35.04 -12.35
C GLY A 380 -34.61 -34.99 -10.83
N LEU A 381 -34.58 -36.17 -10.22
CA LEU A 381 -34.56 -36.47 -8.79
C LEU A 381 -33.37 -35.87 -8.01
N ILE A 382 -33.41 -34.59 -7.58
CA ILE A 382 -32.43 -34.02 -6.63
C ILE A 382 -33.12 -33.17 -5.55
N LEU A 383 -32.85 -33.50 -4.29
CA LEU A 383 -33.36 -32.94 -3.03
C LEU A 383 -33.03 -31.45 -2.76
N ILE A 384 -32.56 -30.69 -3.73
CA ILE A 384 -32.15 -29.29 -3.57
C ILE A 384 -32.71 -28.48 -4.74
N PRO A 385 -33.47 -27.39 -4.50
CA PRO A 385 -33.96 -26.54 -5.58
C PRO A 385 -32.79 -25.86 -6.31
N SER A 386 -32.84 -25.84 -7.64
CA SER A 386 -31.81 -25.22 -8.50
C SER A 386 -31.65 -23.72 -8.27
N VAL A 387 -32.68 -23.09 -7.72
CA VAL A 387 -32.75 -21.67 -7.37
C VAL A 387 -32.84 -21.51 -5.86
N ASP A 388 -32.09 -20.56 -5.31
CA ASP A 388 -32.08 -20.21 -3.89
C ASP A 388 -32.88 -18.92 -3.65
N ALA A 389 -34.03 -19.02 -2.96
CA ALA A 389 -34.95 -17.91 -2.78
C ALA A 389 -34.37 -16.77 -1.92
N ASP A 390 -33.53 -17.09 -0.93
CA ASP A 390 -32.91 -16.09 -0.05
C ASP A 390 -31.84 -15.31 -0.82
N PHE A 391 -31.08 -15.99 -1.68
CA PHE A 391 -30.12 -15.34 -2.58
C PHE A 391 -30.80 -14.40 -3.58
N VAL A 392 -31.91 -14.85 -4.20
CA VAL A 392 -32.72 -14.01 -5.09
C VAL A 392 -33.20 -12.77 -4.34
N GLN A 393 -33.79 -12.93 -3.16
CA GLN A 393 -34.32 -11.82 -2.36
C GLN A 393 -33.24 -10.80 -1.98
N ALA A 394 -32.02 -11.25 -1.66
CA ALA A 394 -30.94 -10.38 -1.21
C ALA A 394 -30.19 -9.67 -2.35
N VAL A 395 -29.95 -10.36 -3.48
CA VAL A 395 -29.02 -9.90 -4.52
C VAL A 395 -29.74 -9.37 -5.77
N GLU A 396 -30.90 -9.90 -6.13
CA GLU A 396 -31.65 -9.42 -7.30
C GLU A 396 -31.97 -7.91 -7.25
N PRO A 397 -32.36 -7.31 -6.10
CA PRO A 397 -32.55 -5.86 -6.02
C PRO A 397 -31.25 -5.08 -6.28
N LEU A 398 -30.10 -5.64 -5.90
CA LEU A 398 -28.80 -5.03 -6.18
C LEU A 398 -28.47 -5.06 -7.67
N LEU A 399 -28.74 -6.18 -8.36
CA LEU A 399 -28.50 -6.29 -9.80
C LEU A 399 -29.36 -5.28 -10.58
N LEU A 400 -30.63 -5.15 -10.21
CA LEU A 400 -31.53 -4.18 -10.83
C LEU A 400 -31.11 -2.73 -10.54
N SER A 401 -30.80 -2.41 -9.27
CA SER A 401 -30.43 -1.04 -8.87
C SER A 401 -29.15 -0.53 -9.55
N ASN A 402 -28.21 -1.42 -9.84
CA ASN A 402 -26.98 -1.11 -10.55
C ASN A 402 -27.08 -1.32 -12.07
N LYS A 403 -28.28 -1.63 -12.57
CA LYS A 403 -28.58 -1.89 -13.98
C LYS A 403 -27.65 -2.94 -14.61
N VAL A 404 -27.46 -4.07 -13.94
CA VAL A 404 -26.69 -5.20 -14.47
C VAL A 404 -27.34 -5.69 -15.77
N ASP A 405 -26.56 -5.80 -16.84
CA ASP A 405 -27.04 -6.07 -18.19
C ASP A 405 -27.25 -7.55 -18.46
N LEU A 406 -26.31 -8.37 -17.98
CA LEU A 406 -26.27 -9.81 -18.18
C LEU A 406 -25.78 -10.47 -16.90
N ALA A 407 -26.51 -11.48 -16.44
CA ALA A 407 -26.16 -12.28 -15.29
C ALA A 407 -25.90 -13.72 -15.75
N LEU A 408 -24.67 -14.19 -15.56
CA LEU A 408 -24.21 -15.51 -15.98
C LEU A 408 -24.23 -16.47 -14.78
N PHE A 409 -24.84 -17.64 -14.97
CA PHE A 409 -24.98 -18.63 -13.91
C PHE A 409 -24.52 -20.03 -14.32
N GLY A 410 -24.04 -20.78 -13.33
CA GLY A 410 -23.72 -22.21 -13.43
C GLY A 410 -24.76 -23.09 -12.74
N HIS A 411 -24.31 -24.13 -12.03
CA HIS A 411 -25.09 -25.08 -11.22
C HIS A 411 -26.05 -26.02 -11.99
N VAL A 412 -26.71 -25.52 -13.03
CA VAL A 412 -27.55 -26.28 -13.96
C VAL A 412 -26.77 -26.49 -15.26
N HIS A 413 -26.73 -27.73 -15.76
CA HIS A 413 -25.87 -28.13 -16.89
C HIS A 413 -26.56 -28.04 -18.25
N ASN A 414 -27.62 -27.23 -18.33
CA ASN A 414 -28.31 -26.89 -19.55
C ASN A 414 -28.07 -25.43 -19.89
N TYR A 415 -28.02 -25.17 -21.19
CA TYR A 415 -28.03 -23.81 -21.66
C TYR A 415 -29.46 -23.26 -21.59
N GLU A 416 -29.66 -22.21 -20.81
CA GLU A 416 -30.92 -21.49 -20.71
C GLU A 416 -30.64 -20.00 -20.84
N ARG A 417 -31.47 -19.29 -21.60
CA ARG A 417 -31.42 -17.83 -21.68
C ARG A 417 -32.82 -17.28 -21.46
N THR A 418 -32.94 -16.38 -20.50
CA THR A 418 -34.23 -15.76 -20.18
C THR A 418 -34.45 -14.54 -21.06
N CYS A 419 -35.70 -14.07 -21.13
CA CYS A 419 -35.95 -12.66 -21.42
C CYS A 419 -35.37 -11.78 -20.29
N ALA A 420 -35.45 -10.45 -20.39
CA ALA A 420 -35.09 -9.60 -19.24
C ALA A 420 -36.09 -9.85 -18.10
N VAL A 421 -35.67 -10.43 -16.98
CA VAL A 421 -36.57 -10.92 -15.90
C VAL A 421 -36.28 -10.20 -14.60
N TYR A 422 -37.35 -9.83 -13.88
CA TYR A 422 -37.27 -9.32 -12.50
C TYR A 422 -38.48 -9.81 -11.71
N GLN A 423 -38.25 -10.31 -10.49
CA GLN A 423 -39.28 -10.91 -9.62
C GLN A 423 -40.08 -12.03 -10.31
N GLY A 424 -39.42 -12.85 -11.12
CA GLY A 424 -40.03 -13.96 -11.86
C GLY A 424 -40.91 -13.54 -13.05
N GLU A 425 -40.98 -12.24 -13.38
CA GLU A 425 -41.76 -11.74 -14.50
C GLU A 425 -40.89 -11.29 -15.67
N CYS A 426 -41.30 -11.63 -16.89
CA CYS A 426 -40.66 -11.19 -18.12
C CYS A 426 -40.94 -9.70 -18.39
N LYS A 427 -39.92 -8.85 -18.29
CA LYS A 427 -40.03 -7.39 -18.47
C LYS A 427 -39.70 -6.92 -19.89
N ALA A 428 -38.90 -7.66 -20.66
CA ALA A 428 -38.66 -7.40 -22.08
C ALA A 428 -38.17 -8.64 -22.84
N MET A 429 -38.81 -8.94 -23.98
CA MET A 429 -38.43 -10.05 -24.88
C MET A 429 -37.30 -9.63 -25.84
N PRO A 430 -36.43 -10.58 -26.25
CA PRO A 430 -35.46 -10.33 -27.33
C PRO A 430 -36.16 -10.06 -28.66
N LYS A 431 -35.48 -9.34 -29.55
CA LYS A 431 -35.92 -9.10 -30.93
C LYS A 431 -35.06 -9.92 -31.89
N LYS A 432 -35.68 -10.50 -32.90
CA LYS A 432 -34.96 -11.19 -33.98
C LYS A 432 -34.34 -10.15 -34.92
N ASP A 433 -33.05 -10.27 -35.20
CA ASP A 433 -32.38 -9.43 -36.19
C ASP A 433 -32.66 -9.91 -37.63
N GLY A 434 -32.05 -9.26 -38.62
CA GLY A 434 -32.23 -9.59 -40.04
C GLY A 434 -31.79 -11.01 -40.43
N ASN A 435 -31.03 -11.69 -39.58
CA ASN A 435 -30.58 -13.07 -39.75
C ASN A 435 -31.38 -14.06 -38.88
N GLY A 436 -32.38 -13.58 -38.13
CA GLY A 436 -33.18 -14.40 -37.23
C GLY A 436 -32.53 -14.68 -35.88
N VAL A 437 -31.46 -13.97 -35.50
CA VAL A 437 -30.77 -14.16 -34.21
C VAL A 437 -31.41 -13.28 -33.13
N ASP A 438 -31.56 -13.81 -31.92
CA ASP A 438 -32.10 -13.04 -30.79
C ASP A 438 -31.11 -11.98 -30.30
N THR A 439 -31.55 -10.72 -30.37
CA THR A 439 -30.83 -9.53 -29.92
C THR A 439 -31.54 -8.87 -28.74
N TYR A 440 -30.75 -8.49 -27.74
CA TYR A 440 -31.22 -7.86 -26.50
C TYR A 440 -30.86 -6.37 -26.54
N ASP A 441 -31.87 -5.52 -26.56
CA ASP A 441 -31.70 -4.07 -26.58
C ASP A 441 -31.69 -3.52 -25.16
N ASN A 442 -30.49 -3.35 -24.61
CA ASN A 442 -30.30 -2.81 -23.26
C ASN A 442 -30.26 -1.27 -23.23
N SER A 443 -30.42 -0.58 -24.36
CA SER A 443 -30.49 0.89 -24.39
C SER A 443 -31.70 1.43 -23.63
N ASN A 444 -32.78 0.64 -23.55
CA ASN A 444 -33.95 0.88 -22.71
C ASN A 444 -34.06 -0.18 -21.61
N TYR A 445 -33.04 -0.26 -20.77
CA TYR A 445 -32.91 -1.22 -19.67
C TYR A 445 -34.22 -1.41 -18.88
N LYS A 446 -34.70 -2.66 -18.81
CA LYS A 446 -35.89 -3.04 -18.03
C LYS A 446 -35.56 -3.95 -16.84
N ALA A 447 -34.67 -4.90 -17.04
CA ALA A 447 -34.24 -5.89 -16.06
C ALA A 447 -32.95 -6.58 -16.58
N PRO A 448 -32.16 -7.25 -15.72
CA PRO A 448 -31.06 -8.08 -16.18
C PRO A 448 -31.55 -9.24 -17.04
N VAL A 449 -30.75 -9.62 -18.04
CA VAL A 449 -30.93 -10.87 -18.78
C VAL A 449 -30.15 -11.96 -18.04
N HIS A 450 -30.76 -13.11 -17.80
CA HIS A 450 -30.10 -14.23 -17.13
C HIS A 450 -29.74 -15.29 -18.16
N ALA A 451 -28.50 -15.77 -18.12
CA ALA A 451 -28.05 -16.88 -18.95
C ALA A 451 -27.39 -17.95 -18.08
N ILE A 452 -27.92 -19.17 -18.14
CA ILE A 452 -27.27 -20.36 -17.61
C ILE A 452 -26.35 -20.88 -18.70
N ILE A 453 -25.05 -20.87 -18.42
CA ILE A 453 -24.02 -21.18 -19.42
C ILE A 453 -23.59 -22.66 -19.37
N GLY A 454 -24.09 -23.44 -18.42
CA GLY A 454 -23.97 -24.91 -18.40
C GLY A 454 -22.55 -25.47 -18.25
N MET A 455 -21.60 -24.72 -17.68
CA MET A 455 -20.20 -25.18 -17.64
C MET A 455 -19.98 -26.37 -16.69
N ALA A 456 -19.38 -27.44 -17.23
CA ALA A 456 -18.78 -28.62 -16.57
C ALA A 456 -19.70 -29.70 -15.95
N GLY A 457 -20.73 -30.16 -16.68
CA GLY A 457 -21.53 -31.33 -16.30
C GLY A 457 -21.02 -32.69 -16.79
N PHE A 458 -21.22 -33.76 -15.98
CA PHE A 458 -20.98 -35.17 -16.35
C PHE A 458 -22.05 -35.71 -17.33
N LYS A 459 -23.26 -35.11 -17.36
CA LYS A 459 -24.37 -35.31 -18.34
C LYS A 459 -25.26 -34.04 -18.40
N LEU A 460 -25.98 -33.85 -19.52
CA LEU A 460 -27.02 -32.83 -19.70
C LEU A 460 -28.25 -33.15 -18.84
N ASP A 461 -28.89 -32.12 -18.28
CA ASP A 461 -30.11 -32.26 -17.49
C ASP A 461 -31.33 -32.40 -18.43
N SER A 462 -32.36 -33.16 -18.05
CA SER A 462 -33.56 -33.31 -18.90
C SER A 462 -34.51 -32.10 -18.76
N PHE A 463 -34.83 -31.45 -19.88
CA PHE A 463 -35.83 -30.36 -19.91
C PHE A 463 -37.24 -30.86 -19.62
N SER A 464 -38.01 -30.14 -18.79
CA SER A 464 -39.45 -30.39 -18.58
C SER A 464 -40.28 -29.84 -19.75
N SER A 465 -41.39 -30.50 -20.06
CA SER A 465 -42.34 -30.10 -21.12
C SER A 465 -43.28 -28.95 -20.72
N THR A 466 -43.13 -28.39 -19.51
CA THR A 466 -44.02 -27.34 -18.99
C THR A 466 -43.39 -25.97 -19.16
N PHE A 467 -43.83 -25.23 -20.18
CA PHE A 467 -43.35 -23.89 -20.52
C PHE A 467 -43.79 -22.84 -19.47
N MET A 468 -42.84 -22.08 -18.92
CA MET A 468 -43.14 -20.74 -18.40
C MET A 468 -43.18 -19.76 -19.58
N ALA A 469 -44.24 -18.94 -19.66
CA ALA A 469 -44.40 -17.96 -20.70
C ALA A 469 -43.28 -16.90 -20.64
N GLY A 470 -42.39 -16.86 -21.64
CA GLY A 470 -41.36 -15.81 -21.78
C GLY A 470 -39.91 -16.28 -22.05
N MET A 471 -39.62 -17.58 -22.19
CA MET A 471 -38.26 -18.06 -22.54
C MET A 471 -38.13 -18.38 -24.04
N VAL A 472 -36.96 -18.06 -24.64
CA VAL A 472 -36.64 -18.36 -26.06
C VAL A 472 -35.43 -19.29 -26.12
N LEU A 473 -35.57 -20.42 -26.85
CA LEU A 473 -34.51 -21.40 -27.11
C LEU A 473 -34.01 -21.22 -28.55
N GLU A 474 -32.69 -21.13 -28.75
CA GLU A 474 -32.06 -21.30 -30.06
C GLU A 474 -30.94 -22.36 -29.98
N ASP A 475 -31.09 -23.41 -30.81
CA ASP A 475 -30.03 -24.33 -31.18
C ASP A 475 -29.26 -23.74 -32.38
N GLY A 476 -27.96 -23.45 -32.27
CA GLY A 476 -27.20 -22.90 -33.40
C GLY A 476 -25.68 -22.78 -33.23
N SER A 477 -24.95 -23.61 -33.99
CA SER A 477 -23.50 -23.65 -34.24
C SER A 477 -22.92 -22.41 -34.97
N PRO A 478 -21.59 -22.12 -34.91
CA PRO A 478 -21.04 -20.80 -35.31
C PRO A 478 -20.45 -20.72 -36.73
N SER A 479 -20.62 -19.57 -37.40
CA SER A 479 -19.82 -19.11 -38.55
C SER A 479 -19.73 -17.57 -38.62
N VAL A 480 -18.69 -17.06 -39.29
CA VAL A 480 -17.95 -15.80 -39.07
C VAL A 480 -18.37 -14.65 -40.02
N SER A 481 -18.26 -13.37 -39.61
CA SER A 481 -17.66 -12.26 -40.42
C SER A 481 -17.64 -10.89 -39.70
N SER A 482 -16.53 -10.15 -39.82
CA SER A 482 -16.36 -8.70 -39.54
C SER A 482 -16.51 -7.88 -40.85
N PRO A 483 -16.75 -6.54 -40.84
CA PRO A 483 -15.65 -5.56 -40.74
C PRO A 483 -15.97 -4.16 -40.11
N LEU A 484 -14.88 -3.43 -39.87
CA LEU A 484 -14.65 -2.08 -39.32
C LEU A 484 -15.30 -0.89 -40.09
N GLN A 485 -15.55 0.25 -39.42
CA GLN A 485 -14.92 1.58 -39.69
C GLN A 485 -15.60 2.79 -38.98
N PHE A 486 -14.77 3.83 -38.76
CA PHE A 486 -15.02 5.28 -38.50
C PHE A 486 -15.01 5.84 -37.06
N PHE A 487 -13.95 6.62 -36.79
CA PHE A 487 -13.85 7.70 -35.79
C PHE A 487 -13.97 9.08 -36.49
N SER A 488 -14.62 10.06 -35.85
CA SER A 488 -14.13 11.46 -35.83
C SER A 488 -14.95 12.42 -34.93
N LEU A 489 -14.19 13.16 -34.09
CA LEU A 489 -14.26 14.58 -33.70
C LEU A 489 -15.52 15.18 -33.04
N MET A 490 -15.33 15.88 -31.91
CA MET A 490 -15.70 17.30 -31.69
C MET A 490 -15.11 17.85 -30.37
N SER A 491 -14.98 19.18 -30.32
CA SER A 491 -14.00 19.98 -29.57
C SER A 491 -14.48 20.61 -28.25
N LEU A 492 -13.52 21.20 -27.53
CA LEU A 492 -13.62 22.02 -26.31
C LEU A 492 -14.21 23.42 -26.55
N SER A 493 -15.06 23.90 -25.63
CA SER A 493 -15.08 25.28 -25.08
C SER A 493 -16.10 25.44 -23.93
N PRO A 494 -16.00 26.48 -23.08
CA PRO A 494 -16.27 26.40 -21.64
C PRO A 494 -17.54 27.13 -21.16
N GLY A 495 -18.02 26.70 -19.98
CA GLY A 495 -18.85 27.50 -19.08
C GLY A 495 -20.27 26.97 -18.87
N ILE A 496 -20.60 26.61 -17.62
CA ILE A 496 -21.84 26.88 -16.85
C ILE A 496 -21.71 26.11 -15.52
N GLY A 497 -22.21 26.71 -14.42
CA GLY A 497 -21.86 26.41 -13.03
C GLY A 497 -21.97 24.96 -12.54
N SER A 498 -21.27 24.70 -11.42
CA SER A 498 -21.14 23.39 -10.78
C SER A 498 -22.50 22.74 -10.46
N PRO A 499 -22.72 21.45 -10.80
CA PRO A 499 -23.99 20.74 -10.59
C PRO A 499 -24.28 20.34 -9.14
N TYR A 500 -23.46 20.76 -8.16
CA TYR A 500 -23.59 20.36 -6.76
C TYR A 500 -23.71 21.58 -5.83
N PRO A 501 -24.94 22.06 -5.54
CA PRO A 501 -25.18 23.26 -4.71
C PRO A 501 -24.57 23.18 -3.30
N TRP A 502 -24.57 21.99 -2.70
CA TRP A 502 -24.05 21.76 -1.35
C TRP A 502 -22.52 21.92 -1.23
N LEU A 503 -21.77 21.81 -2.34
CA LEU A 503 -20.30 21.97 -2.31
C LEU A 503 -19.87 23.38 -1.90
N ARG A 504 -20.72 24.41 -2.08
CA ARG A 504 -20.42 25.79 -1.70
C ARG A 504 -20.73 26.11 -0.23
N GLU A 505 -21.52 25.28 0.45
CA GLU A 505 -22.01 25.53 1.81
C GLU A 505 -21.25 24.76 2.90
N MET A 506 -20.24 23.95 2.53
CA MET A 506 -19.44 23.20 3.50
C MET A 506 -18.57 24.13 4.38
N LYS A 507 -18.50 23.80 5.67
CA LYS A 507 -17.58 24.45 6.60
C LYS A 507 -16.12 24.17 6.21
N SER A 508 -15.20 25.08 6.54
CA SER A 508 -13.79 24.97 6.15
C SER A 508 -13.13 23.66 6.63
N GLU A 509 -13.41 23.21 7.86
CA GLU A 509 -12.87 21.94 8.40
C GLU A 509 -13.39 20.70 7.67
N GLU A 510 -14.70 20.63 7.43
CA GLU A 510 -15.36 19.53 6.70
C GLU A 510 -14.85 19.47 5.25
N ARG A 511 -14.76 20.63 4.60
CA ARG A 511 -14.19 20.77 3.25
C ARG A 511 -12.73 20.32 3.21
N GLY A 512 -11.93 20.67 4.22
CA GLY A 512 -10.54 20.28 4.31
C GLY A 512 -10.35 18.76 4.36
N LEU A 513 -11.08 18.09 5.26
CA LEU A 513 -11.07 16.62 5.36
C LEU A 513 -11.54 15.95 4.06
N TYR A 514 -12.57 16.50 3.43
CA TYR A 514 -13.08 15.99 2.17
C TYR A 514 -12.08 16.15 1.01
N LEU A 515 -11.36 17.28 0.94
CA LEU A 515 -10.29 17.51 -0.02
C LEU A 515 -9.16 16.49 0.13
N ILE A 516 -8.74 16.14 1.36
CA ILE A 516 -7.73 15.10 1.59
C ILE A 516 -8.20 13.75 1.04
N HIS A 517 -9.45 13.37 1.36
CA HIS A 517 -10.03 12.12 0.86
C HIS A 517 -10.10 12.09 -0.68
N LEU A 518 -10.51 13.20 -1.31
CA LEU A 518 -10.57 13.31 -2.77
C LEU A 518 -9.18 13.22 -3.42
N LEU A 519 -8.17 13.89 -2.86
CA LEU A 519 -6.78 13.83 -3.36
C LEU A 519 -6.24 12.40 -3.33
N VAL A 520 -6.42 11.69 -2.20
CA VAL A 520 -5.99 10.29 -2.04
C VAL A 520 -6.76 9.36 -2.99
N THR A 521 -8.07 9.53 -3.12
CA THR A 521 -8.91 8.71 -4.00
C THR A 521 -8.54 8.93 -5.47
N THR A 522 -8.38 10.20 -5.87
CA THR A 522 -7.96 10.59 -7.23
C THR A 522 -6.58 10.03 -7.55
N ALA A 523 -5.63 10.14 -6.61
CA ALA A 523 -4.30 9.57 -6.75
C ALA A 523 -4.32 8.04 -6.97
N ASN A 524 -5.17 7.31 -6.25
CA ASN A 524 -5.34 5.87 -6.49
C ASN A 524 -5.86 5.58 -7.90
N HIS A 525 -6.82 6.39 -8.39
CA HIS A 525 -7.28 6.26 -9.78
C HIS A 525 -6.19 6.58 -10.80
N VAL A 526 -5.37 7.62 -10.56
CA VAL A 526 -4.21 7.94 -11.40
C VAL A 526 -3.21 6.76 -11.41
N ALA A 527 -2.89 6.20 -10.24
CA ALA A 527 -2.00 5.05 -10.11
C ALA A 527 -2.53 3.80 -10.83
N ALA A 528 -3.84 3.54 -10.75
CA ALA A 528 -4.50 2.42 -11.42
C ALA A 528 -4.66 2.61 -12.95
N GLY A 529 -4.24 3.74 -13.52
CA GLY A 529 -4.47 4.07 -14.94
C GLY A 529 -5.93 4.42 -15.27
N SER A 530 -6.72 4.65 -14.23
CA SER A 530 -8.11 5.11 -14.11
C SER A 530 -8.49 6.45 -14.74
N ILE A 531 -8.21 6.74 -16.02
CA ILE A 531 -8.29 8.13 -16.55
C ILE A 531 -9.59 8.86 -16.22
N GLU A 532 -10.75 8.24 -16.44
CA GLU A 532 -12.01 8.96 -16.26
C GLU A 532 -12.41 9.09 -14.79
N ASN A 533 -12.11 8.10 -13.94
CA ASN A 533 -12.36 8.22 -12.50
C ASN A 533 -11.40 9.25 -11.89
N ALA A 534 -10.16 9.30 -12.38
CA ALA A 534 -9.23 10.34 -12.02
C ALA A 534 -9.73 11.71 -12.50
N ASN A 535 -10.26 11.83 -13.71
CA ASN A 535 -10.83 13.08 -14.23
C ASN A 535 -12.02 13.58 -13.39
N MET A 536 -12.93 12.68 -12.98
CA MET A 536 -14.03 13.02 -12.08
C MET A 536 -13.54 13.50 -10.71
N GLY A 537 -12.53 12.82 -10.16
CA GLY A 537 -11.89 13.24 -8.92
C GLY A 537 -11.25 14.62 -9.03
N LEU A 538 -10.48 14.86 -10.10
CA LEU A 538 -9.88 16.17 -10.40
C LEU A 538 -10.93 17.26 -10.59
N GLU A 539 -12.06 16.97 -11.25
CA GLU A 539 -13.17 17.91 -11.42
C GLU A 539 -13.78 18.30 -10.07
N GLN A 540 -14.07 17.33 -9.20
CA GLN A 540 -14.59 17.59 -7.86
C GLN A 540 -13.61 18.41 -7.02
N ILE A 541 -12.32 18.10 -7.06
CA ILE A 541 -11.31 18.88 -6.35
C ILE A 541 -11.20 20.29 -6.95
N SER A 542 -11.32 20.47 -8.26
CA SER A 542 -11.26 21.80 -8.89
C SER A 542 -12.38 22.74 -8.42
N HIS A 543 -13.53 22.19 -8.01
CA HIS A 543 -14.63 22.97 -7.44
C HIS A 543 -14.44 23.34 -5.97
N LEU A 544 -13.64 22.57 -5.24
CA LEU A 544 -13.43 22.75 -3.80
C LEU A 544 -12.10 23.40 -3.45
N SER A 545 -11.09 23.22 -4.29
CA SER A 545 -9.78 23.83 -4.17
C SER A 545 -9.79 25.26 -4.70
N SER A 546 -8.90 26.08 -4.16
CA SER A 546 -8.72 27.45 -4.58
C SER A 546 -7.32 27.90 -4.18
N PRO A 547 -6.54 28.49 -5.11
CA PRO A 547 -5.22 29.03 -4.78
C PRO A 547 -5.29 30.26 -3.85
N ASP A 548 -6.47 30.86 -3.71
CA ASP A 548 -6.72 32.00 -2.82
C ASP A 548 -7.49 31.59 -1.54
N GLY A 549 -7.83 30.29 -1.41
CA GLY A 549 -8.68 29.75 -0.35
C GLY A 549 -7.96 29.54 0.98
N ASP A 550 -8.52 28.71 1.85
CA ASP A 550 -7.83 28.25 3.06
C ASP A 550 -6.62 27.36 2.74
N THR A 551 -5.80 27.04 3.75
CA THR A 551 -4.56 26.27 3.58
C THR A 551 -4.78 24.96 2.83
N MET A 552 -5.84 24.21 3.14
CA MET A 552 -6.10 22.93 2.49
C MET A 552 -6.60 23.11 1.05
N GLN A 553 -7.37 24.17 0.77
CA GLN A 553 -7.77 24.53 -0.59
C GLN A 553 -6.57 24.86 -1.48
N ARG A 554 -5.56 25.57 -0.96
CA ARG A 554 -4.33 25.91 -1.70
C ARG A 554 -3.50 24.67 -1.99
N ILE A 555 -3.27 23.83 -0.98
CA ILE A 555 -2.54 22.56 -1.14
C ILE A 555 -3.25 21.66 -2.15
N ALA A 556 -4.57 21.52 -2.04
CA ALA A 556 -5.35 20.71 -2.97
C ALA A 556 -5.24 21.21 -4.42
N ALA A 557 -5.15 22.53 -4.65
CA ALA A 557 -4.97 23.08 -5.99
C ALA A 557 -3.64 22.60 -6.62
N HIS A 558 -2.54 22.65 -5.87
CA HIS A 558 -1.22 22.22 -6.36
C HIS A 558 -1.14 20.70 -6.58
N PHE A 559 -1.65 19.89 -5.65
CA PHE A 559 -1.69 18.44 -5.83
C PHE A 559 -2.59 18.01 -7.00
N THR A 560 -3.69 18.73 -7.23
CA THR A 560 -4.58 18.49 -8.38
C THR A 560 -3.87 18.76 -9.70
N GLU A 561 -3.15 19.88 -9.80
CA GLU A 561 -2.33 20.18 -10.97
C GLU A 561 -1.27 19.09 -11.20
N ALA A 562 -0.58 18.66 -10.14
CA ALA A 562 0.44 17.62 -10.23
C ALA A 562 -0.11 16.25 -10.68
N LEU A 563 -1.27 15.86 -10.17
CA LEU A 563 -1.97 14.63 -10.58
C LEU A 563 -2.46 14.71 -12.03
N ALA A 564 -3.00 15.85 -12.45
CA ALA A 564 -3.41 16.08 -13.83
C ALA A 564 -2.21 16.03 -14.79
N ASP A 565 -1.08 16.65 -14.44
CA ASP A 565 0.16 16.60 -15.21
C ASP A 565 0.68 15.16 -15.35
N ARG A 566 0.63 14.38 -14.27
CA ARG A 566 0.99 12.94 -14.29
C ARG A 566 0.13 12.17 -15.30
N MET A 567 -1.18 12.44 -15.32
CA MET A 567 -2.09 11.82 -16.28
C MET A 567 -1.73 12.22 -17.71
N LEU A 568 -1.46 13.50 -17.96
CA LEU A 568 -1.10 14.02 -19.28
C LEU A 568 0.17 13.38 -19.84
N LYS A 569 1.16 13.06 -18.99
CA LYS A 569 2.40 12.38 -19.42
C LYS A 569 2.18 11.00 -20.06
N ARG A 570 1.01 10.38 -19.88
CA ARG A 570 0.62 9.16 -20.60
C ARG A 570 0.41 9.38 -22.10
N TRP A 571 0.20 10.63 -22.52
CA TRP A 571 0.16 11.06 -23.92
C TRP A 571 1.31 12.03 -24.21
N PRO A 572 2.52 11.51 -24.50
CA PRO A 572 3.71 12.34 -24.66
C PRO A 572 3.54 13.43 -25.73
N GLY A 573 2.79 13.15 -26.80
CA GLY A 573 2.50 14.14 -27.84
C GLY A 573 1.68 15.33 -27.33
N LEU A 574 0.59 15.06 -26.58
CA LEU A 574 -0.26 16.10 -26.00
C LEU A 574 0.48 16.87 -24.91
N HIS A 575 1.17 16.16 -24.01
CA HIS A 575 1.97 16.78 -22.94
C HIS A 575 3.06 17.70 -23.51
N LYS A 576 3.77 17.27 -24.57
CA LYS A 576 4.77 18.11 -25.25
C LYS A 576 4.12 19.31 -25.95
N ALA A 577 2.98 19.12 -26.60
CA ALA A 577 2.28 20.22 -27.27
C ALA A 577 1.82 21.30 -26.27
N LEU A 578 1.23 20.90 -25.15
CA LEU A 578 0.76 21.82 -24.10
C LEU A 578 1.90 22.58 -23.40
N ASN A 579 3.08 21.98 -23.30
CA ASN A 579 4.24 22.61 -22.68
C ASN A 579 5.18 23.30 -23.69
N SER A 580 4.88 23.26 -24.99
CA SER A 580 5.76 23.81 -26.04
C SER A 580 5.94 25.33 -26.00
N THR A 581 5.03 26.04 -25.34
CA THR A 581 5.03 27.51 -25.21
C THR A 581 5.37 27.99 -23.80
N LYS A 582 5.70 27.09 -22.86
CA LYS A 582 6.13 27.49 -21.52
C LYS A 582 7.54 28.09 -21.60
N ILE A 583 7.62 29.38 -21.34
CA ILE A 583 8.87 30.10 -21.17
C ILE A 583 9.08 30.26 -19.67
N THR A 584 10.15 29.67 -19.14
CA THR A 584 10.56 29.88 -17.75
C THR A 584 11.31 31.21 -17.65
N SER A 585 10.82 32.11 -16.81
CA SER A 585 11.47 33.41 -16.60
C SER A 585 12.51 33.32 -15.50
N VAL A 586 13.78 33.48 -15.86
CA VAL A 586 14.92 33.52 -14.92
C VAL A 586 14.72 34.56 -13.82
N SER A 587 14.13 35.71 -14.14
CA SER A 587 13.87 36.77 -13.15
C SER A 587 12.84 36.35 -12.09
N GLU A 588 11.90 35.48 -12.44
CA GLU A 588 10.89 35.00 -11.51
C GLU A 588 11.43 33.89 -10.60
N GLU A 589 12.26 32.97 -11.12
CA GLU A 589 12.96 31.96 -10.31
C GLU A 589 13.78 32.62 -9.20
N ARG A 590 14.57 33.64 -9.57
CA ARG A 590 15.38 34.44 -8.64
C ARG A 590 14.53 35.15 -7.58
N LEU A 591 13.40 35.74 -8.00
CA LEU A 591 12.49 36.40 -7.08
C LEU A 591 11.93 35.41 -6.04
N VAL A 592 11.55 34.21 -6.47
CA VAL A 592 10.95 33.19 -5.59
C VAL A 592 11.95 32.66 -4.58
N GLN A 593 13.21 32.45 -4.97
CA GLN A 593 14.28 32.09 -4.04
C GLN A 593 14.50 33.17 -2.97
N LYS A 594 14.50 34.44 -3.37
CA LYS A 594 14.58 35.57 -2.44
C LYS A 594 13.37 35.61 -1.50
N LEU A 595 12.16 35.39 -2.02
CA LEU A 595 10.95 35.32 -1.19
C LEU A 595 11.01 34.17 -0.18
N PHE A 596 11.53 33.01 -0.57
CA PHE A 596 11.71 31.89 0.36
C PHE A 596 12.68 32.24 1.49
N PHE A 597 13.80 32.90 1.17
CA PHE A 597 14.76 33.40 2.15
C PHE A 597 14.17 34.46 3.08
N GLU A 598 13.34 35.37 2.56
CA GLU A 598 12.74 36.45 3.35
C GLU A 598 11.62 35.94 4.27
N LEU A 599 10.71 35.12 3.74
CA LEU A 599 9.50 34.67 4.43
C LEU A 599 9.73 33.49 5.38
N CYS A 600 10.69 32.61 5.10
CA CYS A 600 10.98 31.42 5.90
C CYS A 600 12.35 31.50 6.58
N PRO A 601 12.51 30.98 7.81
CA PRO A 601 13.80 31.01 8.51
C PRO A 601 14.79 29.94 8.05
N PHE A 602 14.39 28.95 7.25
CA PHE A 602 15.18 27.74 6.99
C PHE A 602 16.56 28.03 6.39
N LEU A 603 16.63 28.84 5.33
CA LEU A 603 17.91 29.20 4.70
C LEU A 603 18.75 30.10 5.60
N LYS A 604 18.14 31.08 6.27
CA LYS A 604 18.84 31.94 7.24
C LYS A 604 19.50 31.13 8.35
N LEU A 605 18.77 30.16 8.91
CA LEU A 605 19.28 29.27 9.93
C LEU A 605 20.38 28.35 9.39
N SER A 606 20.17 27.74 8.23
CA SER A 606 21.19 26.94 7.54
C SER A 606 22.48 27.72 7.33
N TYR A 607 22.40 28.97 6.87
CA TYR A 607 23.56 29.82 6.63
C TYR A 607 24.30 30.17 7.91
N VAL A 608 23.58 30.57 8.97
CA VAL A 608 24.20 30.85 10.29
C VAL A 608 24.88 29.61 10.84
N ILE A 609 24.20 28.45 10.79
CA ILE A 609 24.76 27.18 11.27
C ILE A 609 26.01 26.79 10.48
N THR A 610 25.95 26.89 9.16
CA THR A 610 27.04 26.55 8.24
C THR A 610 28.24 27.47 8.44
N ASN A 611 28.01 28.78 8.47
CA ASN A 611 29.06 29.77 8.65
C ASN A 611 29.76 29.62 9.99
N GLN A 612 28.99 29.39 11.07
CA GLN A 612 29.57 29.16 12.39
C GLN A 612 30.42 27.88 12.41
N ALA A 613 29.95 26.79 11.80
CA ALA A 613 30.74 25.56 11.66
C ALA A 613 32.02 25.78 10.84
N ILE A 614 31.97 26.59 9.77
CA ILE A 614 33.15 26.97 8.98
C ILE A 614 34.14 27.78 9.82
N ILE A 615 33.68 28.79 10.56
CA ILE A 615 34.55 29.61 11.42
C ILE A 615 35.29 28.74 12.45
N GLU A 616 34.57 27.83 13.10
CA GLU A 616 35.15 26.89 14.06
C GLU A 616 36.16 25.93 13.38
N ALA A 617 35.83 25.40 12.20
CA ALA A 617 36.72 24.50 11.48
C ALA A 617 37.95 25.20 10.90
N MET A 618 37.88 26.50 10.58
CA MET A 618 38.94 27.26 9.94
C MET A 618 39.79 28.08 10.92
N GLU A 619 39.66 27.83 12.23
CA GLU A 619 40.57 28.37 13.24
C GLU A 619 42.03 27.99 12.95
N GLY A 620 42.96 28.92 13.17
CA GLY A 620 44.37 28.88 12.75
C GLY A 620 44.67 29.01 11.25
N GLU A 621 43.69 28.90 10.34
CA GLU A 621 43.96 28.82 8.90
C GLU A 621 44.21 30.18 8.25
N LYS A 622 45.27 30.26 7.43
CA LYS A 622 45.67 31.49 6.70
C LYS A 622 45.10 31.60 5.29
N VAL A 623 44.78 30.47 4.68
CA VAL A 623 44.20 30.41 3.33
C VAL A 623 43.01 29.46 3.36
N VAL A 624 41.82 29.99 3.10
CA VAL A 624 40.55 29.26 3.16
C VAL A 624 39.94 29.20 1.77
N HIS A 625 39.51 28.02 1.35
CA HIS A 625 38.79 27.82 0.09
C HIS A 625 37.41 27.23 0.36
N ILE A 626 36.37 27.96 0.00
CA ILE A 626 34.98 27.52 0.12
C ILE A 626 34.48 27.08 -1.25
N ILE A 627 33.84 25.92 -1.30
CA ILE A 627 33.15 25.39 -2.47
C ILE A 627 31.66 25.41 -2.17
N ASP A 628 30.94 26.25 -2.89
CA ASP A 628 29.49 26.42 -2.77
C ASP A 628 28.80 25.72 -3.93
N LEU A 629 28.15 24.58 -3.65
CA LEU A 629 27.54 23.73 -4.67
C LEU A 629 26.26 24.32 -5.28
N ASN A 630 25.71 25.39 -4.71
CA ASN A 630 24.55 26.10 -5.25
C ASN A 630 24.61 27.59 -4.90
N SER A 631 25.40 28.32 -5.68
CA SER A 631 25.73 29.71 -5.39
C SER A 631 24.69 30.68 -5.94
N VAL A 632 23.69 30.95 -5.11
CA VAL A 632 22.51 31.76 -5.45
C VAL A 632 22.40 33.02 -4.57
N GLU A 633 22.56 32.87 -3.25
CA GLU A 633 22.26 33.93 -2.30
C GLU A 633 23.55 34.49 -1.65
N PRO A 634 23.93 35.74 -1.95
CA PRO A 634 25.16 36.33 -1.41
C PRO A 634 25.14 36.60 0.09
N ALA A 635 23.97 36.70 0.72
CA ALA A 635 23.86 36.97 2.15
C ALA A 635 24.62 35.96 3.02
N GLN A 636 24.69 34.68 2.61
CA GLN A 636 25.47 33.66 3.33
C GLN A 636 26.94 34.06 3.43
N TRP A 637 27.56 34.36 2.29
CA TRP A 637 29.01 34.61 2.23
C TRP A 637 29.39 36.02 2.66
N ILE A 638 28.51 37.02 2.49
CA ILE A 638 28.67 38.36 3.09
C ILE A 638 28.77 38.26 4.61
N ASN A 639 27.85 37.51 5.24
CA ASN A 639 27.92 37.30 6.69
C ASN A 639 29.22 36.60 7.10
N LEU A 640 29.70 35.63 6.31
CA LEU A 640 30.96 34.96 6.59
C LEU A 640 32.18 35.88 6.45
N LEU A 641 32.21 36.78 5.46
CA LEU A 641 33.25 37.81 5.32
C LEU A 641 33.33 38.68 6.58
N GLN A 642 32.18 39.11 7.10
CA GLN A 642 32.09 39.89 8.33
C GLN A 642 32.61 39.11 9.55
N LEU A 643 32.28 37.82 9.65
CA LEU A 643 32.78 36.93 10.71
C LEU A 643 34.30 36.74 10.62
N PHE A 644 34.86 36.60 9.42
CA PHE A 644 36.32 36.50 9.23
C PHE A 644 37.04 37.81 9.52
N SER A 645 36.46 38.96 9.18
CA SER A 645 37.01 40.28 9.51
C SER A 645 37.10 40.48 11.04
N ALA A 646 36.11 39.99 11.78
CA ALA A 646 36.05 40.06 13.23
C ALA A 646 36.94 39.02 13.96
N ARG A 647 37.61 38.12 13.24
CA ARG A 647 38.44 37.07 13.83
C ARG A 647 39.67 37.68 14.53
N PRO A 648 40.02 37.25 15.76
CA PRO A 648 41.15 37.84 16.50
C PRO A 648 42.52 37.75 15.81
N GLU A 649 42.71 36.73 14.97
CA GLU A 649 43.95 36.50 14.20
C GLU A 649 44.04 37.35 12.92
N GLY A 650 42.98 38.08 12.57
CA GLY A 650 42.79 38.74 11.28
C GLY A 650 42.14 37.83 10.22
N PRO A 651 41.68 38.41 9.10
CA PRO A 651 41.03 37.67 8.03
C PRO A 651 42.03 36.80 7.24
N PRO A 652 41.65 35.58 6.81
CA PRO A 652 42.47 34.75 5.92
C PRO A 652 42.42 35.26 4.48
N HIS A 653 43.32 34.76 3.63
CA HIS A 653 43.10 34.84 2.18
C HIS A 653 41.93 33.91 1.82
N LEU A 654 40.80 34.49 1.43
CA LEU A 654 39.56 33.77 1.19
C LEU A 654 39.34 33.56 -0.30
N ARG A 655 39.10 32.31 -0.68
CA ARG A 655 38.68 31.94 -2.03
C ARG A 655 37.30 31.30 -1.97
N ILE A 656 36.38 31.72 -2.83
CA ILE A 656 35.06 31.08 -2.96
C ILE A 656 34.89 30.61 -4.40
N THR A 657 34.60 29.33 -4.57
CA THR A 657 34.17 28.76 -5.86
C THR A 657 32.66 28.56 -5.81
N GLY A 658 31.92 29.32 -6.61
CA GLY A 658 30.46 29.20 -6.73
C GLY A 658 30.07 28.38 -7.96
N ILE A 659 29.18 27.40 -7.77
CA ILE A 659 28.59 26.59 -8.84
C ILE A 659 27.14 27.00 -9.03
N HIS A 660 26.74 27.30 -10.27
CA HIS A 660 25.34 27.55 -10.63
C HIS A 660 25.15 27.37 -12.15
N GLU A 661 23.91 27.10 -12.59
CA GLU A 661 23.61 26.88 -14.02
C GLU A 661 23.61 28.19 -14.83
N GLN A 662 23.32 29.31 -14.17
CA GLN A 662 23.17 30.62 -14.79
C GLN A 662 24.37 31.51 -14.48
N LYS A 663 24.97 32.07 -15.54
CA LYS A 663 26.16 32.92 -15.43
C LYS A 663 25.84 34.26 -14.77
N GLU A 664 24.67 34.82 -15.03
CA GLU A 664 24.23 36.12 -14.52
C GLU A 664 24.13 36.13 -12.99
N VAL A 665 23.70 35.01 -12.39
CA VAL A 665 23.64 34.82 -10.93
C VAL A 665 25.05 34.83 -10.34
N LEU A 666 26.00 34.12 -10.97
CA LEU A 666 27.39 34.07 -10.51
C LEU A 666 28.12 35.41 -10.69
N ASP A 667 27.84 36.14 -11.77
CA ASP A 667 28.45 37.46 -12.01
C ASP A 667 27.95 38.48 -10.96
N GLU A 668 26.67 38.45 -10.58
CA GLU A 668 26.11 39.28 -9.50
C GLU A 668 26.66 38.89 -8.11
N MET A 669 26.72 37.59 -7.84
CA MET A 669 27.32 37.00 -6.64
C MET A 669 28.79 37.46 -6.50
N ALA A 670 29.58 37.36 -7.58
CA ALA A 670 30.96 37.82 -7.62
C ALA A 670 31.07 39.32 -7.36
N HIS A 671 30.24 40.13 -8.01
CA HIS A 671 30.26 41.58 -7.84
C HIS A 671 30.03 41.99 -6.39
N ARG A 672 28.96 41.47 -5.76
CA ARG A 672 28.59 41.79 -4.37
C ARG A 672 29.63 41.33 -3.35
N LEU A 673 30.24 40.15 -3.55
CA LEU A 673 31.30 39.69 -2.64
C LEU A 673 32.60 40.45 -2.80
N ASN A 674 33.00 40.80 -4.02
CA ASN A 674 34.21 41.59 -4.23
C ASN A 674 34.07 42.99 -3.62
N GLU A 675 32.89 43.60 -3.75
CA GLU A 675 32.58 44.88 -3.11
C GLU A 675 32.68 44.79 -1.59
N GLU A 676 31.99 43.83 -0.96
CA GLU A 676 32.02 43.67 0.50
C GLU A 676 33.40 43.29 1.02
N ALA A 677 34.13 42.40 0.33
CA ALA A 677 35.49 42.03 0.70
C ALA A 677 36.46 43.23 0.60
N GLY A 678 36.29 44.09 -0.41
CA GLY A 678 37.03 45.34 -0.54
C GLY A 678 36.74 46.32 0.59
N ASN A 679 35.46 46.43 1.00
CA ASN A 679 35.06 47.27 2.13
C ASN A 679 35.64 46.79 3.47
N LEU A 680 35.84 45.48 3.62
CA LEU A 680 36.37 44.83 4.83
C LEU A 680 37.90 44.58 4.78
N ASP A 681 38.57 44.99 3.72
CA ASP A 681 40.01 44.77 3.46
C ASP A 681 40.43 43.28 3.56
N ILE A 682 39.60 42.40 3.02
CA ILE A 682 39.84 40.94 3.01
C ILE A 682 40.48 40.54 1.67
N PRO A 683 41.63 39.83 1.68
CA PRO A 683 42.19 39.27 0.45
C PRO A 683 41.24 38.21 -0.11
N PHE A 684 40.58 38.51 -1.23
CA PHE A 684 39.45 37.72 -1.71
C PHE A 684 39.57 37.35 -3.19
N GLN A 685 39.16 36.12 -3.52
CA GLN A 685 39.03 35.63 -4.89
C GLN A 685 37.73 34.86 -5.08
N PHE A 686 36.92 35.25 -6.07
CA PHE A 686 35.74 34.49 -6.50
C PHE A 686 36.01 33.76 -7.82
N ASN A 687 35.69 32.46 -7.87
CA ASN A 687 35.79 31.61 -9.05
C ASN A 687 34.39 31.08 -9.43
N SER A 688 33.89 31.44 -10.60
CA SER A 688 32.59 30.99 -11.11
C SER A 688 32.71 29.71 -11.93
N ILE A 689 31.87 28.71 -11.69
CA ILE A 689 31.72 27.52 -12.53
C ILE A 689 30.26 27.42 -13.00
N VAL A 690 30.05 27.63 -14.30
CA VAL A 690 28.71 27.60 -14.91
C VAL A 690 28.39 26.16 -15.35
N THR A 691 27.72 25.39 -14.50
CA THR A 691 27.32 24.00 -14.80
C THR A 691 26.18 23.54 -13.89
N LYS A 692 25.47 22.50 -14.33
CA LYS A 692 24.58 21.74 -13.44
C LYS A 692 25.39 20.85 -12.52
N LEU A 693 24.92 20.60 -11.31
CA LEU A 693 25.65 19.79 -10.34
C LEU A 693 25.92 18.36 -10.85
N GLU A 694 24.98 17.76 -11.58
CA GLU A 694 25.17 16.43 -12.18
C GLU A 694 26.32 16.37 -13.21
N ASN A 695 26.71 17.51 -13.78
CA ASN A 695 27.73 17.63 -14.82
C ASN A 695 29.02 18.26 -14.29
N LEU A 696 29.13 18.49 -12.98
CA LEU A 696 30.32 19.11 -12.38
C LEU A 696 31.52 18.16 -12.51
N ASP A 697 32.57 18.67 -13.14
CA ASP A 697 33.89 18.05 -13.11
C ASP A 697 34.65 18.55 -11.87
N ILE A 698 35.04 17.62 -11.00
CA ILE A 698 35.69 17.94 -9.72
C ILE A 698 37.09 18.54 -9.92
N GLU A 699 37.77 18.23 -11.03
CA GLU A 699 39.07 18.84 -11.35
C GLU A 699 38.93 20.35 -11.62
N SER A 700 37.76 20.80 -12.11
CA SER A 700 37.47 22.21 -12.38
C SER A 700 37.38 23.07 -11.11
N LEU A 701 37.24 22.47 -9.92
CA LEU A 701 37.22 23.17 -8.62
C LEU A 701 38.58 23.80 -8.27
N ARG A 702 39.67 23.31 -8.90
CA ARG A 702 41.04 23.83 -8.81
C ARG A 702 41.50 24.06 -7.36
N VAL A 703 41.30 23.08 -6.49
CA VAL A 703 41.81 23.12 -5.10
C VAL A 703 43.34 23.17 -5.13
N LYS A 704 43.96 24.12 -4.41
CA LYS A 704 45.42 24.24 -4.36
C LYS A 704 45.97 23.61 -3.08
N THR A 705 47.17 23.03 -3.17
CA THR A 705 47.87 22.49 -2.00
C THR A 705 48.15 23.61 -0.98
N GLY A 706 47.78 23.38 0.27
CA GLY A 706 47.96 24.34 1.37
C GLY A 706 46.75 25.23 1.68
N GLU A 707 45.65 25.08 0.94
CA GLU A 707 44.36 25.72 1.28
C GLU A 707 43.53 24.81 2.20
N ALA A 708 42.89 25.39 3.21
CA ALA A 708 41.90 24.70 4.03
C ALA A 708 40.53 24.75 3.33
N VAL A 709 39.99 23.59 2.95
CA VAL A 709 38.79 23.51 2.10
C VAL A 709 37.53 23.26 2.93
N ALA A 710 36.48 24.06 2.70
CA ALA A 710 35.11 23.82 3.14
C ALA A 710 34.18 23.59 1.95
N VAL A 711 33.28 22.61 2.05
CA VAL A 711 32.22 22.37 1.06
C VAL A 711 30.86 22.68 1.68
N SER A 712 30.05 23.49 1.01
CA SER A 712 28.68 23.82 1.41
C SER A 712 27.71 23.25 0.38
N SER A 713 26.77 22.41 0.85
CA SER A 713 25.70 21.84 0.03
C SER A 713 24.35 22.19 0.66
N VAL A 714 23.58 23.06 0.00
CA VAL A 714 22.28 23.51 0.48
C VAL A 714 21.20 23.09 -0.51
N LEU A 715 20.43 22.05 -0.14
CA LEU A 715 19.31 21.50 -0.90
C LEU A 715 19.72 21.07 -2.32
N GLN A 716 20.73 20.20 -2.43
CA GLN A 716 21.33 19.83 -3.71
C GLN A 716 21.61 18.35 -3.89
N LEU A 717 21.95 17.63 -2.81
CA LEU A 717 22.39 16.24 -2.95
C LEU A 717 21.23 15.34 -3.40
N HIS A 718 20.01 15.59 -2.92
CA HIS A 718 18.85 14.78 -3.30
C HIS A 718 18.62 14.71 -4.83
N HIS A 719 19.01 15.73 -5.60
CA HIS A 719 18.88 15.72 -7.08
C HIS A 719 19.72 14.61 -7.73
N LEU A 720 20.87 14.26 -7.15
CA LEU A 720 21.76 13.23 -7.70
C LEU A 720 21.18 11.82 -7.56
N LEU A 721 20.23 11.60 -6.64
CA LEU A 721 19.55 10.32 -6.45
C LEU A 721 18.73 9.90 -7.68
N ALA A 722 18.36 10.84 -8.56
CA ALA A 722 17.63 10.53 -9.79
C ALA A 722 18.41 9.63 -10.75
N PHE A 723 19.75 9.77 -10.76
CA PHE A 723 20.64 9.04 -11.66
C PHE A 723 20.94 7.61 -11.17
N ASP A 724 20.97 7.41 -9.85
CA ASP A 724 21.22 6.09 -9.24
C ASP A 724 20.12 5.07 -9.57
N ASP A 725 18.86 5.51 -9.51
CA ASP A 725 17.68 4.71 -9.89
C ASP A 725 17.74 4.23 -11.34
N GLU A 726 18.22 5.07 -12.25
CA GLU A 726 18.33 4.71 -13.67
C GLU A 726 19.40 3.63 -13.88
N MET A 727 20.53 3.74 -13.18
CA MET A 727 21.60 2.75 -13.24
C MET A 727 21.15 1.39 -12.69
N LEU A 728 20.39 1.37 -11.59
CA LEU A 728 19.78 0.14 -11.06
C LEU A 728 18.80 -0.51 -12.06
N ARG A 729 17.98 0.30 -12.76
CA ARG A 729 17.09 -0.20 -13.82
C ARG A 729 17.86 -0.76 -15.03
N ARG A 730 18.99 -0.14 -15.41
CA ARG A 730 19.83 -0.60 -16.54
C ARG A 730 20.65 -1.86 -16.20
N ASN A 731 21.07 -2.02 -14.95
CA ASN A 731 21.87 -3.15 -14.48
C ASN A 731 21.04 -4.38 -14.04
N SER A 732 19.71 -4.27 -14.06
CA SER A 732 18.79 -5.40 -13.86
C SER A 732 18.69 -6.23 -15.16
N PRO A 733 19.04 -7.53 -15.18
CA PRO A 733 18.85 -8.34 -16.37
C PRO A 733 17.36 -8.61 -16.60
N LEU A 734 16.89 -8.24 -17.81
CA LEU A 734 15.62 -8.62 -18.45
C LEU A 734 14.32 -8.00 -17.91
N VAL A 735 13.98 -6.79 -18.38
CA VAL A 735 12.69 -6.46 -19.03
C VAL A 735 12.92 -5.27 -19.99
N ASN A 736 12.33 -5.34 -21.20
CA ASN A 736 12.31 -4.34 -22.29
C ASN A 736 13.46 -4.33 -23.31
N LYS A 737 13.30 -5.16 -24.36
CA LYS A 737 13.40 -4.66 -25.74
C LYS A 737 12.14 -5.08 -26.51
N GLY A 738 11.48 -4.09 -27.11
CA GLY A 738 10.28 -4.26 -27.92
C GLY A 738 10.56 -4.81 -29.33
N PHE A 739 9.48 -5.28 -29.95
CA PHE A 739 9.33 -5.95 -31.24
C PHE A 739 10.21 -5.47 -32.43
N SER A 740 10.85 -6.44 -33.11
CA SER A 740 10.72 -6.69 -34.56
C SER A 740 11.43 -8.01 -34.92
N SER A 741 10.78 -8.86 -35.70
CA SER A 741 11.22 -10.23 -36.04
C SER A 741 12.33 -10.28 -37.10
N ILE A 742 12.98 -11.47 -37.17
CA ILE A 742 13.63 -12.14 -38.33
C ILE A 742 15.09 -12.55 -38.06
N HIS A 743 15.34 -13.86 -38.26
CA HIS A 743 16.60 -14.65 -38.31
C HIS A 743 17.10 -15.42 -37.07
N MET A 744 16.55 -16.65 -36.97
CA MET A 744 17.16 -17.96 -36.67
C MET A 744 18.53 -18.05 -35.95
N GLN A 745 18.49 -18.74 -34.81
CA GLN A 745 19.21 -19.99 -34.50
C GLN A 745 20.56 -20.25 -35.19
N ALA A 746 21.63 -20.35 -34.39
CA ALA A 746 22.53 -21.52 -34.38
C ALA A 746 23.56 -21.43 -33.24
N ALA A 747 23.96 -22.61 -32.72
CA ALA A 747 25.08 -22.89 -31.83
C ALA A 747 24.86 -22.74 -30.30
N LEU A 748 24.04 -23.64 -29.76
CA LEU A 748 24.40 -24.37 -28.54
C LEU A 748 25.57 -25.30 -28.87
N GLN A 749 26.69 -25.19 -28.16
CA GLN A 749 27.52 -26.35 -27.77
C GLN A 749 28.62 -25.98 -26.76
N ASN A 750 28.63 -26.72 -25.64
CA ASN A 750 29.78 -27.15 -24.83
C ASN A 750 30.60 -26.12 -24.04
N ASN A 751 30.32 -25.97 -22.75
CA ASN A 751 31.00 -26.76 -21.70
C ASN A 751 30.57 -26.35 -20.29
N THR A 752 30.48 -27.37 -19.45
CA THR A 752 30.00 -27.41 -18.07
C THR A 752 31.03 -26.92 -17.06
N HIS A 753 30.68 -25.93 -16.23
CA HIS A 753 31.25 -25.81 -14.87
C HIS A 753 30.16 -25.35 -13.90
N THR A 754 30.04 -26.09 -12.80
CA THR A 754 28.99 -26.05 -11.79
C THR A 754 29.29 -25.01 -10.71
N LEU A 755 28.25 -24.31 -10.25
CA LEU A 755 28.21 -23.22 -9.26
C LEU A 755 28.50 -23.66 -7.81
N GLY A 756 29.33 -24.69 -7.63
CA GLY A 756 29.67 -25.28 -6.32
C GLY A 756 30.97 -24.78 -5.70
N ASP A 757 31.83 -24.11 -6.47
CA ASP A 757 33.19 -23.75 -6.03
C ASP A 757 33.36 -22.28 -5.60
N PHE A 758 32.28 -21.52 -5.45
CA PHE A 758 32.34 -20.07 -5.18
C PHE A 758 31.95 -19.62 -3.77
N LEU A 759 31.63 -20.54 -2.85
CA LEU A 759 31.22 -20.19 -1.49
C LEU A 759 31.83 -21.12 -0.44
N GLU A 760 33.15 -21.05 -0.25
CA GLU A 760 33.82 -21.44 1.01
C GLU A 760 35.28 -20.98 0.99
N LYS A 761 35.57 -19.80 1.59
CA LYS A 761 36.64 -19.59 2.60
C LYS A 761 37.01 -18.12 2.84
N ASP A 762 36.81 -17.78 4.12
CA ASP A 762 37.71 -17.08 5.03
C ASP A 762 37.87 -15.54 5.00
N MET A 763 37.42 -14.99 6.13
CA MET A 763 37.82 -13.73 6.75
C MET A 763 39.25 -13.83 7.34
N MET A 764 39.96 -12.70 7.35
CA MET A 764 41.10 -12.28 8.20
C MET A 764 42.49 -12.91 8.00
N SER A 765 43.41 -12.14 7.40
CA SER A 765 44.77 -11.81 7.94
C SER A 765 45.53 -10.89 6.97
N GLY A 766 46.22 -9.86 7.50
CA GLY A 766 47.00 -8.89 6.73
C GLY A 766 48.44 -9.33 6.41
N TYR A 767 49.09 -8.61 5.47
CA TYR A 767 50.41 -7.94 5.57
C TYR A 767 50.84 -7.35 4.19
N THR A 768 51.65 -6.31 4.29
CA THR A 768 52.17 -5.29 3.34
C THR A 768 53.23 -5.76 2.29
N PRO A 769 53.74 -4.88 1.37
CA PRO A 769 53.88 -5.15 -0.07
C PRO A 769 55.33 -5.31 -0.62
N SER A 770 55.47 -5.77 -1.88
CA SER A 770 56.51 -5.34 -2.82
C SER A 770 56.33 -5.90 -4.27
N PRO A 771 57.02 -5.33 -5.28
CA PRO A 771 56.47 -5.05 -6.62
C PRO A 771 56.94 -6.02 -7.73
N ASP A 772 56.21 -6.05 -8.86
CA ASP A 772 56.75 -5.76 -10.20
C ASP A 772 55.68 -5.88 -11.32
N SER A 773 55.67 -4.85 -12.18
CA SER A 773 55.33 -4.72 -13.62
C SER A 773 54.75 -5.94 -14.38
N THR A 774 53.81 -5.85 -15.35
CA THR A 774 53.42 -4.76 -16.28
C THR A 774 52.16 -5.15 -17.08
N SER A 775 51.31 -4.16 -17.35
CA SER A 775 50.41 -3.96 -18.51
C SER A 775 49.49 -5.09 -19.00
N SER A 776 48.18 -4.92 -18.80
CA SER A 776 47.22 -4.73 -19.92
C SER A 776 45.79 -4.41 -19.44
N SER A 777 45.32 -3.23 -19.86
CA SER A 777 43.93 -2.80 -20.06
C SER A 777 43.00 -2.58 -18.84
N PRO A 778 42.32 -1.41 -18.75
CA PRO A 778 41.38 -1.15 -17.66
C PRO A 778 40.10 -1.94 -17.90
N LEU A 779 39.90 -3.00 -17.11
CA LEU A 779 38.57 -3.57 -16.94
C LEU A 779 37.67 -2.48 -16.35
N SER A 780 36.70 -2.07 -17.16
CA SER A 780 35.60 -1.17 -16.85
C SER A 780 35.10 -1.40 -15.42
N LEU A 781 35.38 -0.44 -14.54
CA LEU A 781 34.72 -0.28 -13.24
C LEU A 781 33.21 -0.42 -13.47
N ALA A 782 32.59 -1.48 -12.96
CA ALA A 782 31.14 -1.57 -12.94
C ALA A 782 30.60 -0.28 -12.29
N SER A 783 29.75 0.44 -13.02
CA SER A 783 29.49 1.85 -12.79
C SER A 783 28.79 2.07 -11.44
N ALA A 784 29.52 2.62 -10.46
CA ALA A 784 28.99 2.96 -9.16
C ALA A 784 27.86 4.01 -9.30
N PRO A 785 26.87 4.04 -8.38
CA PRO A 785 25.83 5.05 -8.40
C PRO A 785 26.42 6.48 -8.43
N LYS A 786 25.81 7.40 -9.19
CA LYS A 786 26.25 8.79 -9.40
C LYS A 786 26.47 9.52 -8.07
N MET A 787 25.59 9.32 -7.09
CA MET A 787 25.74 9.88 -5.74
C MET A 787 27.05 9.43 -5.08
N VAL A 788 27.33 8.13 -5.11
CA VAL A 788 28.53 7.54 -4.51
C VAL A 788 29.78 8.08 -5.19
N MET A 789 29.78 8.15 -6.53
CA MET A 789 30.88 8.74 -7.29
C MET A 789 31.12 10.20 -6.91
N PHE A 790 30.04 10.98 -6.79
CA PHE A 790 30.12 12.40 -6.44
C PHE A 790 30.68 12.60 -5.03
N LEU A 791 30.19 11.86 -4.03
CA LEU A 791 30.68 11.94 -2.66
C LEU A 791 32.15 11.49 -2.56
N ASN A 792 32.55 10.43 -3.26
CA ASN A 792 33.95 9.99 -3.30
C ASN A 792 34.87 11.04 -3.95
N ALA A 793 34.36 11.74 -4.96
CA ALA A 793 35.13 12.79 -5.61
C ALA A 793 35.21 14.07 -4.76
N LEU A 794 34.19 14.40 -3.97
CA LEU A 794 34.31 15.43 -2.92
C LEU A 794 35.28 14.99 -1.80
N TRP A 795 35.24 13.70 -1.43
CA TRP A 795 36.13 13.14 -0.43
C TRP A 795 37.61 13.21 -0.86
N SER A 796 37.89 13.01 -2.15
CA SER A 796 39.27 13.07 -2.68
C SER A 796 39.90 14.47 -2.60
N LEU A 797 39.09 15.53 -2.49
CA LEU A 797 39.55 16.89 -2.21
C LEU A 797 40.08 17.05 -0.77
N SER A 798 39.90 16.05 0.10
CA SER A 798 40.27 16.08 1.51
C SER A 798 39.73 17.31 2.25
N PRO A 799 38.42 17.65 2.15
CA PRO A 799 37.89 18.85 2.77
C PRO A 799 37.99 18.78 4.30
N LYS A 800 38.39 19.90 4.91
CA LYS A 800 38.44 20.03 6.37
C LYS A 800 37.04 19.97 6.97
N LEU A 801 36.05 20.53 6.25
CA LEU A 801 34.65 20.52 6.61
C LEU A 801 33.75 20.39 5.37
N MET A 802 32.68 19.63 5.47
CA MET A 802 31.56 19.63 4.55
C MET A 802 30.28 19.82 5.37
N VAL A 803 29.45 20.79 5.01
CA VAL A 803 28.15 21.04 5.65
C VAL A 803 27.05 20.78 4.64
N VAL A 804 26.05 20.00 5.07
CA VAL A 804 24.94 19.56 4.23
C VAL A 804 23.64 20.00 4.87
N THR A 805 22.83 20.74 4.12
CA THR A 805 21.45 21.09 4.46
C THR A 805 20.51 20.38 3.48
N GLU A 806 19.55 19.60 3.98
CA GLU A 806 18.62 18.79 3.18
C GLU A 806 17.20 18.84 3.77
N GLN A 807 16.19 18.55 2.93
CA GLN A 807 14.79 18.42 3.35
C GLN A 807 14.58 17.15 4.20
N GLU A 808 13.86 17.28 5.31
CA GLU A 808 13.63 16.20 6.28
C GLU A 808 12.31 15.45 6.03
N SER A 809 12.18 14.78 4.88
CA SER A 809 11.00 13.99 4.51
C SER A 809 11.35 12.83 3.57
N ASN A 810 10.54 11.77 3.52
CA ASN A 810 10.75 10.63 2.63
C ASN A 810 9.92 10.73 1.34
N HIS A 811 10.19 11.74 0.51
CA HIS A 811 9.53 11.91 -0.79
C HIS A 811 10.09 10.97 -1.88
N ASN A 812 11.08 10.15 -1.55
CA ASN A 812 11.66 9.16 -2.47
C ASN A 812 11.01 7.75 -2.37
N GLY A 813 9.75 7.66 -1.92
CA GLY A 813 9.00 6.40 -1.83
C GLY A 813 8.79 5.70 -3.18
N CYS A 814 8.75 4.36 -3.15
CA CYS A 814 8.62 3.51 -4.33
C CYS A 814 7.26 3.68 -5.03
N SER A 815 6.17 3.80 -4.27
CA SER A 815 4.83 3.98 -4.84
C SER A 815 4.43 5.45 -4.91
N LEU A 816 3.53 5.79 -5.85
CA LEU A 816 2.94 7.13 -5.93
C LEU A 816 2.20 7.50 -4.63
N MET A 817 1.55 6.52 -4.00
CA MET A 817 0.77 6.76 -2.79
C MET A 817 1.65 7.13 -1.60
N ASP A 818 2.77 6.43 -1.41
CA ASP A 818 3.72 6.76 -0.32
C ASP A 818 4.22 8.20 -0.47
N ARG A 819 4.59 8.58 -1.68
CA ARG A 819 5.05 9.95 -1.97
C ARG A 819 3.97 10.99 -1.71
N ILE A 820 2.72 10.70 -2.05
CA ILE A 820 1.61 11.64 -1.84
C ILE A 820 1.30 11.82 -0.35
N TYR A 821 1.28 10.75 0.45
CA TYR A 821 1.04 10.88 1.88
C TYR A 821 2.13 11.68 2.57
N GLU A 822 3.40 11.37 2.30
CA GLU A 822 4.53 12.10 2.86
C GLU A 822 4.54 13.57 2.41
N ALA A 823 4.31 13.82 1.11
CA ALA A 823 4.24 15.18 0.58
C ALA A 823 3.08 15.98 1.17
N LEU A 824 1.89 15.39 1.33
CA LEU A 824 0.74 16.09 1.94
C LEU A 824 1.07 16.56 3.35
N ASN A 825 1.70 15.71 4.16
CA ASN A 825 2.08 16.06 5.53
C ASN A 825 3.18 17.15 5.57
N PHE A 826 4.21 17.00 4.72
CA PHE A 826 5.32 17.94 4.65
C PHE A 826 4.88 19.33 4.17
N TYR A 827 4.19 19.40 3.04
CA TYR A 827 3.74 20.67 2.48
C TYR A 827 2.57 21.28 3.25
N ALA A 828 1.74 20.49 3.95
CA ALA A 828 0.79 21.07 4.90
C ALA A 828 1.48 21.94 5.95
N SER A 829 2.61 21.48 6.48
CA SER A 829 3.39 22.22 7.46
C SER A 829 4.10 23.44 6.85
N LEU A 830 4.61 23.35 5.62
CA LEU A 830 5.22 24.49 4.92
C LEU A 830 4.20 25.58 4.57
N PHE A 831 3.00 25.20 4.13
CA PHE A 831 1.95 26.18 3.86
C PHE A 831 1.44 26.81 5.16
N ASP A 832 1.37 26.06 6.26
CA ASP A 832 0.95 26.56 7.56
C ASP A 832 1.96 27.54 8.17
N CYS A 833 3.28 27.28 8.01
CA CYS A 833 4.32 28.13 8.60
C CYS A 833 4.52 29.49 7.90
N LEU A 834 3.92 29.70 6.72
CA LEU A 834 3.98 30.99 6.05
C LEU A 834 3.11 32.04 6.77
N PRO A 835 3.62 33.26 7.01
CA PRO A 835 2.88 34.30 7.71
C PRO A 835 1.48 34.52 7.11
N SER A 836 0.47 34.54 7.98
CA SER A 836 -0.89 34.91 7.62
C SER A 836 -1.10 36.39 7.92
N THR A 837 -0.92 37.27 6.93
CA THR A 837 -1.33 38.66 7.11
C THR A 837 -2.86 38.70 7.14
N ALA A 838 -3.43 39.24 8.23
CA ALA A 838 -4.87 39.39 8.40
C ALA A 838 -5.46 40.32 7.32
N SER A 839 -5.91 39.75 6.20
CA SER A 839 -7.07 40.13 5.39
C SER A 839 -7.01 39.63 3.94
N ARG A 840 -5.83 39.25 3.41
CA ARG A 840 -5.63 38.57 2.10
C ARG A 840 -4.30 37.79 2.09
N VAL A 841 -4.19 36.75 1.28
CA VAL A 841 -2.90 36.08 0.99
C VAL A 841 -2.03 37.10 0.23
N PRO A 842 -0.84 37.47 0.73
CA PRO A 842 0.07 38.36 -0.01
C PRO A 842 0.44 37.74 -1.36
N VAL A 843 0.56 38.56 -2.41
CA VAL A 843 0.98 38.13 -3.76
C VAL A 843 2.30 37.35 -3.70
N ASP A 844 3.19 37.77 -2.80
CA ASP A 844 4.49 37.12 -2.58
C ASP A 844 4.36 35.69 -2.04
N ARG A 845 3.39 35.46 -1.14
CA ARG A 845 3.09 34.11 -0.64
C ARG A 845 2.56 33.22 -1.77
N GLN A 846 1.65 33.73 -2.60
CA GLN A 846 1.12 32.95 -3.72
C GLN A 846 2.19 32.58 -4.74
N LYS A 847 3.12 33.51 -5.02
CA LYS A 847 4.27 33.24 -5.88
C LYS A 847 5.15 32.14 -5.29
N LEU A 848 5.45 32.21 -3.99
CA LEU A 848 6.23 31.18 -3.31
C LEU A 848 5.53 29.80 -3.33
N GLU A 849 4.26 29.76 -2.93
CA GLU A 849 3.45 28.52 -2.90
C GLU A 849 3.36 27.89 -4.30
N LYS A 850 3.20 28.69 -5.36
CA LYS A 850 3.08 28.20 -6.73
C LYS A 850 4.40 27.80 -7.37
N MET A 851 5.40 28.68 -7.30
CA MET A 851 6.61 28.56 -8.11
C MET A 851 7.74 27.81 -7.41
N LEU A 852 7.66 27.62 -6.09
CA LEU A 852 8.58 26.76 -5.35
C LEU A 852 7.85 25.49 -4.88
N PHE A 853 6.94 25.61 -3.92
CA PHE A 853 6.30 24.42 -3.32
C PHE A 853 5.47 23.65 -4.36
N GLY A 854 4.72 24.35 -5.21
CA GLY A 854 3.92 23.76 -6.26
C GLY A 854 4.76 23.00 -7.30
N GLU A 855 5.90 23.56 -7.71
CA GLU A 855 6.81 22.89 -8.64
C GLU A 855 7.52 21.68 -8.00
N GLU A 856 7.87 21.75 -6.71
CA GLU A 856 8.40 20.59 -5.99
C GLU A 856 7.35 19.47 -5.86
N ILE A 857 6.12 19.80 -5.42
CA ILE A 857 4.97 18.87 -5.36
C ILE A 857 4.75 18.23 -6.72
N LYS A 858 4.76 19.04 -7.78
CA LYS A 858 4.61 18.59 -9.16
C LYS A 858 5.72 17.62 -9.54
N ASN A 859 6.97 17.91 -9.24
CA ASN A 859 8.09 17.02 -9.55
C ASN A 859 7.98 15.67 -8.80
N ILE A 860 7.62 15.70 -7.50
CA ILE A 860 7.46 14.50 -6.65
C ILE A 860 6.36 13.57 -7.20
N ILE A 861 5.24 14.14 -7.63
CA ILE A 861 4.03 13.39 -8.00
C ILE A 861 4.02 13.05 -9.48
N SER A 862 4.31 14.00 -10.37
CA SER A 862 4.10 13.84 -11.81
C SER A 862 5.29 13.22 -12.54
N CYS A 863 6.52 13.39 -12.04
CA CYS A 863 7.72 12.87 -12.68
C CYS A 863 8.08 11.45 -12.22
N GLU A 864 8.87 10.76 -13.05
CA GLU A 864 9.49 9.47 -12.74
C GLU A 864 10.90 9.41 -13.34
N GLY A 865 11.72 8.45 -12.89
CA GLY A 865 13.08 8.25 -13.41
C GLY A 865 13.95 9.51 -13.23
N LEU A 866 14.68 9.89 -14.28
CA LEU A 866 15.58 11.06 -14.31
C LEU A 866 14.84 12.41 -14.24
N GLU A 867 13.57 12.47 -14.66
CA GLU A 867 12.79 13.71 -14.60
C GLU A 867 12.40 14.07 -13.16
N ARG A 868 12.36 13.08 -12.26
CA ARG A 868 12.05 13.27 -10.84
C ARG A 868 13.33 13.57 -10.08
N LYS A 869 13.59 14.85 -9.82
CA LYS A 869 14.77 15.35 -9.11
C LYS A 869 14.49 15.55 -7.61
N GLU A 870 13.28 15.93 -7.23
CA GLU A 870 12.86 16.16 -5.84
C GLU A 870 12.69 14.81 -5.10
N ARG A 871 13.82 14.26 -4.64
CA ARG A 871 13.94 12.93 -4.03
C ARG A 871 14.40 13.02 -2.58
N HIS A 872 13.67 13.78 -1.79
CA HIS A 872 14.02 14.01 -0.40
C HIS A 872 14.07 12.68 0.38
N GLU A 873 15.04 12.61 1.27
CA GLU A 873 15.22 11.52 2.21
C GLU A 873 15.56 12.09 3.59
N LYS A 874 15.14 11.39 4.64
CA LYS A 874 15.42 11.77 6.03
C LYS A 874 16.91 11.68 6.35
N LEU A 875 17.33 12.41 7.38
CA LEU A 875 18.69 12.41 7.92
C LEU A 875 19.20 10.99 8.22
N GLU A 876 18.31 10.12 8.71
CA GLU A 876 18.58 8.70 8.98
C GLU A 876 19.16 7.94 7.77
N LYS A 877 18.81 8.33 6.54
CA LYS A 877 19.37 7.77 5.31
C LYS A 877 20.63 8.49 4.83
N TRP A 878 20.71 9.81 5.04
CA TRP A 878 21.88 10.60 4.66
C TRP A 878 23.12 10.26 5.48
N ILE A 879 22.95 9.99 6.78
CA ILE A 879 24.05 9.66 7.68
C ILE A 879 24.87 8.46 7.19
N PRO A 880 24.30 7.25 7.02
CA PRO A 880 25.08 6.09 6.60
C PRO A 880 25.64 6.29 5.18
N ARG A 881 24.96 7.03 4.31
CA ARG A 881 25.45 7.34 2.96
C ARG A 881 26.75 8.15 2.97
N LEU A 882 26.82 9.18 3.80
CA LEU A 882 28.03 10.00 3.95
C LEU A 882 29.15 9.24 4.67
N GLU A 883 28.81 8.43 5.68
CA GLU A 883 29.79 7.60 6.39
C GLU A 883 30.41 6.52 5.50
N MET A 884 29.62 5.88 4.64
CA MET A 884 30.11 4.91 3.65
C MET A 884 31.03 5.55 2.60
N ALA A 885 30.86 6.83 2.29
CA ALA A 885 31.76 7.59 1.41
C ALA A 885 33.04 8.07 2.13
N GLY A 886 33.24 7.70 3.40
CA GLY A 886 34.46 8.02 4.16
C GLY A 886 34.42 9.35 4.91
N PHE A 887 33.26 10.00 5.02
CA PHE A 887 33.10 11.20 5.84
C PHE A 887 32.82 10.83 7.31
N GLY A 888 33.54 11.46 8.23
CA GLY A 888 33.28 11.36 9.66
C GLY A 888 32.34 12.47 10.12
N ARG A 889 31.35 12.16 10.93
CA ARG A 889 30.42 13.16 11.49
C ARG A 889 31.13 14.15 12.41
N VAL A 890 30.71 15.40 12.36
CA VAL A 890 31.12 16.49 13.26
C VAL A 890 29.89 16.97 13.99
N GLY A 891 29.90 16.89 15.33
CA GLY A 891 28.82 17.45 16.15
C GLY A 891 28.83 18.97 16.05
N LEU A 892 27.68 19.57 15.72
CA LEU A 892 27.54 21.02 15.71
C LEU A 892 27.64 21.57 17.15
N SER A 893 28.41 22.64 17.34
CA SER A 893 28.70 23.16 18.67
C SER A 893 27.45 23.71 19.37
N TYR A 894 27.49 23.73 20.71
CA TYR A 894 26.44 24.38 21.50
C TYR A 894 26.31 25.86 21.16
N HIS A 895 27.41 26.52 20.80
CA HIS A 895 27.41 27.91 20.37
C HIS A 895 26.62 28.11 19.08
N THR A 896 26.84 27.25 18.08
CA THR A 896 26.07 27.21 16.83
C THR A 896 24.57 27.06 17.09
N MET A 897 24.18 26.11 17.95
CA MET A 897 22.77 25.91 18.32
C MET A 897 22.17 27.15 19.01
N MET A 898 22.93 27.79 19.90
CA MET A 898 22.46 28.99 20.61
C MET A 898 22.30 30.20 19.68
N GLN A 899 23.21 30.40 18.72
CA GLN A 899 23.07 31.45 17.71
C GLN A 899 21.80 31.21 16.87
N ALA A 900 21.58 29.99 16.42
CA ALA A 900 20.40 29.63 15.63
C ALA A 900 19.08 29.85 16.43
N ARG A 901 19.05 29.49 17.72
CA ARG A 901 17.91 29.76 18.61
C ARG A 901 17.68 31.25 18.85
N THR A 902 18.75 32.02 19.02
CA THR A 902 18.68 33.47 19.20
C THR A 902 18.11 34.14 17.95
N LEU A 903 18.49 33.67 16.76
CA LEU A 903 17.95 34.15 15.49
C LEU A 903 16.44 33.89 15.38
N LEU A 904 15.97 32.70 15.80
CA LEU A 904 14.52 32.43 15.82
C LEU A 904 13.75 33.37 16.75
N GLN A 905 14.33 33.67 17.92
CA GLN A 905 13.72 34.56 18.89
C GLN A 905 13.71 36.03 18.43
N SER A 906 14.78 36.50 17.79
CA SER A 906 14.91 37.91 17.39
C SER A 906 13.98 38.32 16.26
N TYR A 907 13.62 37.39 15.36
CA TYR A 907 12.75 37.66 14.22
C TYR A 907 11.26 37.34 14.49
N GLY A 908 10.88 36.94 15.71
CA GLY A 908 9.49 36.67 16.06
C GLY A 908 8.90 35.44 15.36
N TYR A 909 9.74 34.44 15.06
CA TYR A 909 9.35 33.19 14.40
C TYR A 909 8.66 32.21 15.38
N GLU A 910 7.52 32.62 15.95
CA GLU A 910 6.71 31.75 16.82
C GLU A 910 6.27 30.48 16.08
N GLY A 911 6.40 29.32 16.73
CA GLY A 911 6.07 28.01 16.15
C GLY A 911 7.28 27.26 15.56
N PHE A 912 8.37 27.94 15.20
CA PHE A 912 9.60 27.28 14.74
C PHE A 912 10.44 26.75 15.92
N LYS A 913 11.01 25.56 15.76
CA LYS A 913 11.88 24.92 16.76
C LYS A 913 13.11 24.31 16.12
N ILE A 914 14.20 24.22 16.89
CA ILE A 914 15.43 23.52 16.50
C ILE A 914 15.69 22.40 17.51
N LYS A 915 15.77 21.18 16.99
CA LYS A 915 16.11 19.97 17.75
C LYS A 915 17.52 19.53 17.38
N GLU A 916 18.19 18.90 18.33
CA GLU A 916 19.44 18.19 18.07
C GLU A 916 19.12 16.71 17.93
N GLU A 917 19.51 16.11 16.80
CA GLU A 917 19.34 14.69 16.53
C GLU A 917 20.65 14.15 15.95
N HIS A 918 21.23 13.14 16.61
CA HIS A 918 22.43 12.46 16.14
C HIS A 918 23.65 13.38 15.88
N GLY A 919 23.78 14.48 16.63
CA GLY A 919 24.83 15.50 16.46
C GLY A 919 24.59 16.47 15.30
N CYS A 920 23.41 16.41 14.68
CA CYS A 920 22.93 17.30 13.62
C CYS A 920 21.80 18.18 14.17
N LEU A 921 21.48 19.27 13.48
CA LEU A 921 20.38 20.16 13.85
C LEU A 921 19.20 19.96 12.91
N VAL A 922 18.01 19.79 13.46
CA VAL A 922 16.75 19.62 12.73
C VAL A 922 15.85 20.82 12.99
N MET A 923 15.47 21.51 11.92
CA MET A 923 14.53 22.62 11.92
C MET A 923 13.11 22.08 11.78
N CYS A 924 12.23 22.46 12.72
CA CYS A 924 10.85 22.00 12.77
C CYS A 924 9.87 23.18 12.72
N TRP A 925 8.73 22.97 12.08
CA TRP A 925 7.52 23.74 12.35
C TRP A 925 6.68 22.98 13.36
N GLN A 926 6.38 23.59 14.51
CA GLN A 926 5.78 22.93 15.66
C GLN A 926 6.59 21.70 16.10
N ASN A 927 6.08 20.50 15.83
CA ASN A 927 6.80 19.24 16.09
C ASN A 927 7.21 18.51 14.80
N GLN A 928 6.79 18.99 13.62
CA GLN A 928 7.07 18.39 12.32
C GLN A 928 8.48 18.78 11.84
N PRO A 929 9.38 17.82 11.61
CA PRO A 929 10.68 18.06 10.98
C PRO A 929 10.50 18.54 9.53
N LEU A 930 11.29 19.54 9.11
CA LEU A 930 11.23 20.09 7.75
C LEU A 930 12.59 20.12 7.05
N TYR A 931 13.66 20.48 7.76
CA TYR A 931 15.01 20.54 7.20
C TYR A 931 16.03 20.10 8.24
N SER A 932 17.11 19.47 7.81
CA SER A 932 18.24 19.10 8.66
C SER A 932 19.54 19.73 8.18
N VAL A 933 20.44 20.05 9.12
CA VAL A 933 21.79 20.56 8.87
C VAL A 933 22.77 19.64 9.59
N SER A 934 23.73 19.10 8.83
CA SER A 934 24.73 18.16 9.31
C SER A 934 26.13 18.57 8.86
N ALA A 935 27.13 18.32 9.72
CA ALA A 935 28.52 18.66 9.46
C ALA A 935 29.40 17.40 9.43
N TRP A 936 30.38 17.42 8.53
CA TRP A 936 31.17 16.25 8.15
C TRP A 936 32.62 16.65 7.95
N ARG A 937 33.55 15.80 8.37
CA ARG A 937 35.00 15.99 8.16
C ARG A 937 35.57 14.82 7.38
N PHE A 938 36.66 15.06 6.68
CA PHE A 938 37.46 14.00 6.10
C PHE A 938 37.98 13.03 7.19
N ARG A 939 37.83 11.72 6.95
CA ARG A 939 38.39 10.65 7.79
C ARG A 939 39.28 9.77 6.92
N ARG A 940 40.57 9.65 7.26
CA ARG A 940 41.43 8.61 6.67
C ARG A 940 41.00 7.26 7.24
N TYR A 941 40.78 6.27 6.38
CA TYR A 941 40.77 4.88 6.81
C TYR A 941 42.19 4.56 7.30
N SER A 942 42.32 4.35 8.60
CA SER A 942 43.55 3.90 9.26
C SER A 942 43.75 2.41 9.07
#